data_AF-A0AAP6D915-F1
#
_entry.id   AF-A0AAP6D915-F1
#
_cell.length_a   1.000
_cell.length_b   1.000
_cell.length_c   1.000
_cell.angle_alpha   90.00
_cell.angle_beta   90.00
_cell.angle_gamma   90.00
#
_symmetry.space_group_name_H-M   'P 1'
#
loop_
_entity.id
_entity.type
_entity.pdbx_description
1 polymer ?
#
loop_
_entity_poly.entity_id
_entity_poly.type
_entity_poly.pdbx_seq_one_letter_code
_entity_poly.pdbx_strand_id
1 'polypeptide(L)'
;MKKATYKMSSNLNLQELNTILWKASSLFRGRANLSNVKDQFLRLVFIKRLSDSFEEIEEQQIQLLLNDGYPEDEAEKLSEKFAADQCGFRISKTIRWSKIESLESDLEIAHMLNDICYGIERGTKELEGVLTAIDFIPETSSRNNPLKEMIYYLSDFTLSDNYLTSPDVFSYAFEWLIKKFADESGKKAGEFYTPNEVVRLLVGILKPEKGMSLYDPTCGAGGMLIQAYNSLKEREANLDSFSLYGQEINRNTWAICKMNMFLHGGLNADVRLGDTLLEPKHVTEGSLAKFDIAVANPPYNVKIHETDVFWYDRYHRFYYGVPPKSSADLAFLQHMISSLNEHGQAGMILPNGALSRGNSERSIREGILRDDLVEAVVSLPPGLFYGTGIPTSIVIINKNKQRQRKHKVLFVDASQDFFSKRQMNVLREDDIHKIVCSFEKFESVGTFCKVVSVDDILSKNSNLNTTHYVNNSPVIREIDALLSHHEGFERVPLSNKKLVKSVSVASAVDDLDESNAIYFKRIRPEVGAILLSLKGPSVPKGKFIQVRFCKDKLLAEYAKLFFESELGRKMLSQIPTGTSIQSLSSSSIRSLSIPIPKPDVQLEVIKVASKLEIAREQIEVFFKKLTTEPKKYKSIEDSTDEMVFRLSALSDVKHLQHLISLGETRQMEFKQSFFANVDKLRDESKKVEKNRDVQAEIIKDIVSFLNTEGGILLIGVNDKGKVTGVDIEQKRFGFKKMDNYFQELGAQLASRISADYAQYCQLTEVPFDGKIVVRIDCLPSPDPMFLDNSKFYIRTDTSSPELTGVEMLRYIQNHFKVALLNE
;
A
#
# COMPACT_ATOMS: atom_id res chain seq x y z
N MET A 1 52.48 26.31 -5.61
CA MET A 1 52.36 25.24 -4.59
C MET A 1 53.21 24.07 -5.05
N LYS A 2 54.01 23.46 -4.17
CA LYS A 2 54.89 22.33 -4.51
C LYS A 2 54.04 21.10 -4.86
N LYS A 3 54.33 20.46 -6.00
CA LYS A 3 53.76 19.18 -6.48
C LYS A 3 53.87 18.13 -5.36
N ALA A 4 52.74 17.62 -4.88
CA ALA A 4 52.71 16.38 -4.13
C ALA A 4 52.59 15.23 -5.14
N THR A 5 53.72 14.59 -5.44
CA THR A 5 53.78 13.34 -6.21
C THR A 5 53.24 12.19 -5.37
N TYR A 6 51.91 12.12 -5.25
CA TYR A 6 51.18 10.92 -4.83
C TYR A 6 50.01 10.75 -5.79
N LYS A 7 50.27 10.25 -7.01
CA LYS A 7 49.20 9.59 -7.78
C LYS A 7 48.75 8.41 -6.91
N MET A 8 47.50 8.43 -6.45
CA MET A 8 47.00 7.35 -5.60
C MET A 8 47.04 6.02 -6.35
N SER A 9 47.78 5.05 -5.80
CA SER A 9 48.07 3.75 -6.42
C SER A 9 47.03 2.66 -6.07
N SER A 10 45.78 3.05 -5.81
CA SER A 10 44.71 2.14 -5.40
C SER A 10 43.64 2.03 -6.49
N ASN A 11 43.27 0.81 -6.87
CA ASN A 11 42.20 0.56 -7.83
C ASN A 11 40.88 1.12 -7.29
N LEU A 12 40.42 2.22 -7.89
CA LEU A 12 39.23 2.93 -7.45
C LEU A 12 37.99 2.06 -7.70
N ASN A 13 37.17 1.91 -6.66
CA ASN A 13 35.84 1.35 -6.80
C ASN A 13 34.82 2.44 -7.18
N LEU A 14 33.60 2.02 -7.55
CA LEU A 14 32.53 2.92 -7.98
C LEU A 14 32.19 3.99 -6.93
N GLN A 15 32.18 3.66 -5.64
CA GLN A 15 31.84 4.61 -4.58
C GLN A 15 32.92 5.68 -4.38
N GLU A 16 34.18 5.26 -4.42
CA GLU A 16 35.34 6.15 -4.35
C GLU A 16 35.37 7.10 -5.54
N LEU A 17 35.21 6.56 -6.76
CA LEU A 17 35.19 7.36 -7.98
C LEU A 17 34.02 8.35 -7.99
N ASN A 18 32.82 7.92 -7.59
CA ASN A 18 31.66 8.82 -7.45
C ASN A 18 31.96 9.97 -6.49
N THR A 19 32.63 9.69 -5.36
CA THR A 19 33.00 10.72 -4.37
C THR A 19 34.01 11.71 -4.93
N ILE A 20 35.03 11.23 -5.64
CA ILE A 20 36.07 12.05 -6.30
C ILE A 20 35.43 12.96 -7.35
N LEU A 21 34.67 12.39 -8.28
CA LEU A 21 34.05 13.15 -9.37
C LEU A 21 33.02 14.15 -8.85
N TRP A 22 32.27 13.80 -7.79
CA TRP A 22 31.32 14.73 -7.19
C TRP A 22 31.98 15.88 -6.45
N LYS A 23 33.12 15.61 -5.80
CA LYS A 23 33.95 16.66 -5.20
C LYS A 23 34.51 17.58 -6.29
N ALA A 24 35.00 17.04 -7.41
CA ALA A 24 35.44 17.83 -8.56
C ALA A 24 34.32 18.74 -9.08
N SER A 25 33.10 18.21 -9.24
CA SER A 25 31.96 18.98 -9.73
C SER A 25 31.52 20.09 -8.78
N SER A 26 31.76 19.95 -7.47
CA SER A 26 31.43 20.98 -6.47
C SER A 26 32.27 22.25 -6.63
N LEU A 27 33.49 22.13 -7.16
CA LEU A 27 34.37 23.27 -7.46
C LEU A 27 33.75 24.19 -8.54
N PHE A 28 33.01 23.60 -9.49
CA PHE A 28 32.29 24.32 -10.55
C PHE A 28 31.00 25.00 -10.05
N ARG A 29 30.29 24.36 -9.12
CA ARG A 29 28.92 24.73 -8.72
C ARG A 29 28.84 25.98 -7.84
N GLY A 30 29.95 26.40 -7.22
CA GLY A 30 29.96 27.57 -6.33
C GLY A 30 29.93 28.94 -7.01
N ARG A 31 30.12 29.03 -8.35
CA ARG A 31 30.45 30.31 -9.03
C ARG A 31 29.79 30.55 -10.40
N ALA A 32 29.06 29.60 -10.97
CA ALA A 32 28.48 29.71 -12.31
C ALA A 32 27.03 29.17 -12.40
N ASN A 33 26.31 29.54 -13.45
CA ASN A 33 24.91 29.14 -13.67
C ASN A 33 24.83 27.62 -13.93
N LEU A 34 24.18 26.87 -13.03
CA LEU A 34 24.22 25.40 -12.91
C LEU A 34 23.99 24.59 -14.21
N SER A 35 23.30 25.16 -15.20
CA SER A 35 22.91 24.47 -16.43
C SER A 35 24.08 24.20 -17.38
N ASN A 36 24.92 25.20 -17.69
CA ASN A 36 26.03 25.03 -18.65
C ASN A 36 27.26 24.39 -17.99
N VAL A 37 27.37 24.58 -16.68
CA VAL A 37 28.39 24.01 -15.80
C VAL A 37 28.39 22.48 -15.81
N LYS A 38 27.21 21.85 -15.71
CA LYS A 38 27.11 20.37 -15.69
C LYS A 38 27.61 19.77 -17.00
N ASP A 39 27.26 20.40 -18.12
CA ASP A 39 27.53 19.91 -19.47
C ASP A 39 29.04 20.01 -19.76
N GLN A 40 29.66 21.14 -19.38
CA GLN A 40 31.11 21.32 -19.44
C GLN A 40 31.86 20.32 -18.54
N PHE A 41 31.36 20.07 -17.32
CA PHE A 41 31.98 19.11 -16.40
C PHE A 41 31.95 17.67 -16.93
N LEU A 42 30.78 17.20 -17.40
CA LEU A 42 30.64 15.85 -17.95
C LEU A 42 31.57 15.65 -19.15
N ARG A 43 31.65 16.64 -20.05
CA ARG A 43 32.57 16.59 -21.19
C ARG A 43 34.03 16.58 -20.76
N LEU A 44 34.42 17.37 -19.76
CA LEU A 44 35.80 17.38 -19.27
C LEU A 44 36.20 16.02 -18.69
N VAL A 45 35.33 15.42 -17.88
CA VAL A 45 35.55 14.09 -17.30
C VAL A 45 35.65 13.03 -18.40
N PHE A 46 34.84 13.13 -19.45
CA PHE A 46 34.93 12.27 -20.63
C PHE A 46 36.28 12.43 -21.35
N ILE A 47 36.73 13.66 -21.63
CA ILE A 47 38.03 13.93 -22.26
C ILE A 47 39.16 13.34 -21.42
N LYS A 48 39.14 13.56 -20.10
CA LYS A 48 40.14 13.00 -19.18
C LYS A 48 40.22 11.48 -19.29
N ARG A 49 39.08 10.80 -19.30
CA ARG A 49 39.02 9.34 -19.47
C ARG A 49 39.61 8.89 -20.81
N LEU A 50 39.27 9.58 -21.91
CA LEU A 50 39.84 9.25 -23.23
C LEU A 50 41.36 9.45 -23.24
N SER A 51 41.85 10.57 -22.71
CA SER A 51 43.28 10.84 -22.60
C SER A 51 44.01 9.79 -21.76
N ASP A 52 43.53 9.50 -20.55
CA ASP A 52 44.18 8.53 -19.67
C ASP A 52 44.19 7.12 -20.26
N SER A 53 43.09 6.69 -20.90
CA SER A 53 43.02 5.36 -21.52
C SER A 53 43.97 5.24 -22.70
N PHE A 54 44.05 6.27 -23.55
CA PHE A 54 44.94 6.29 -24.71
C PHE A 54 46.41 6.33 -24.28
N GLU A 55 46.76 7.22 -23.35
CA GLU A 55 48.13 7.40 -22.87
C GLU A 55 48.62 6.13 -22.13
N GLU A 56 47.76 5.45 -21.36
CA GLU A 56 48.11 4.18 -20.70
C GLU A 56 48.45 3.07 -21.71
N ILE A 57 47.63 2.87 -22.73
CA ILE A 57 47.86 1.84 -23.76
C ILE A 57 49.12 2.17 -24.56
N GLU A 58 49.32 3.45 -24.90
CA GLU A 58 50.51 3.89 -25.61
C GLU A 58 51.78 3.66 -24.78
N GLU A 59 51.79 4.07 -23.50
CA GLU A 59 52.95 3.92 -22.61
C GLU A 59 53.33 2.45 -22.42
N GLN A 60 52.35 1.56 -22.25
CA GLN A 60 52.59 0.12 -22.16
C GLN A 60 53.22 -0.41 -23.45
N GLN A 61 52.71 -0.01 -24.60
CA GLN A 61 53.24 -0.45 -25.89
C GLN A 61 54.65 0.09 -26.16
N ILE A 62 54.94 1.33 -25.74
CA ILE A 62 56.30 1.89 -25.81
C ILE A 62 57.26 1.03 -25.01
N GLN A 63 56.92 0.68 -23.77
CA GLN A 63 57.79 -0.15 -22.93
C GLN A 63 58.02 -1.54 -23.53
N LEU A 64 57.00 -2.16 -24.12
CA LEU A 64 57.13 -3.45 -24.81
C LEU A 64 58.09 -3.35 -26.01
N LEU A 65 57.93 -2.35 -26.88
CA LEU A 65 58.76 -2.17 -28.07
C LEU A 65 60.22 -1.82 -27.71
N LEU A 66 60.43 -1.00 -26.68
CA LEU A 66 61.78 -0.70 -26.19
C LEU A 66 62.48 -1.96 -25.66
N ASN A 67 61.75 -2.83 -24.94
CA ASN A 67 62.28 -4.11 -24.47
C ASN A 67 62.60 -5.08 -25.62
N ASP A 68 61.87 -5.00 -26.72
CA ASP A 68 62.11 -5.75 -27.96
C ASP A 68 63.25 -5.15 -28.82
N GLY A 69 63.86 -4.05 -28.37
CA GLY A 69 65.03 -3.43 -29.01
C GLY A 69 64.72 -2.43 -30.12
N TYR A 70 63.47 -1.96 -30.24
CA TYR A 70 63.12 -0.89 -31.18
C TYR A 70 63.74 0.46 -30.73
N PRO A 71 64.22 1.30 -31.66
CA PRO A 71 64.59 2.68 -31.36
C PRO A 71 63.43 3.48 -30.76
N GLU A 72 63.72 4.42 -29.86
CA GLU A 72 62.71 5.20 -29.13
C GLU A 72 61.73 5.94 -30.07
N ASP A 73 62.24 6.56 -31.13
CA ASP A 73 61.43 7.31 -32.08
C ASP A 73 60.51 6.42 -32.94
N GLU A 74 60.93 5.18 -33.19
CA GLU A 74 60.12 4.17 -33.88
C GLU A 74 59.08 3.57 -32.93
N ALA A 75 59.48 3.23 -31.70
CA ALA A 75 58.60 2.73 -30.65
C ALA A 75 57.45 3.70 -30.36
N GLU A 76 57.72 5.00 -30.25
CA GLU A 76 56.67 6.02 -30.05
C GLU A 76 55.65 6.05 -31.19
N LYS A 77 56.11 6.05 -32.46
CA LYS A 77 55.20 6.14 -33.62
C LYS A 77 54.32 4.90 -33.76
N LEU A 78 54.90 3.71 -33.56
CA LEU A 78 54.16 2.45 -33.62
C LEU A 78 53.17 2.35 -32.46
N SER A 79 53.55 2.80 -31.27
CA SER A 79 52.68 2.78 -30.09
C SER A 79 51.49 3.73 -30.21
N GLU A 80 51.68 4.93 -30.77
CA GLU A 80 50.55 5.86 -31.01
C GLU A 80 49.52 5.24 -31.95
N LYS A 81 49.99 4.56 -33.01
CA LYS A 81 49.12 3.85 -33.94
C LYS A 81 48.41 2.67 -33.26
N PHE A 82 49.15 1.87 -32.50
CA PHE A 82 48.59 0.75 -31.75
C PHE A 82 47.51 1.19 -30.76
N ALA A 83 47.77 2.25 -29.98
CA ALA A 83 46.80 2.81 -29.06
C ALA A 83 45.55 3.32 -29.80
N ALA A 84 45.71 3.98 -30.95
CA ALA A 84 44.58 4.40 -31.75
C ALA A 84 43.72 3.23 -32.24
N ASP A 85 44.34 2.14 -32.68
CA ASP A 85 43.65 0.95 -33.14
C ASP A 85 42.93 0.22 -31.99
N GLN A 86 43.52 0.16 -30.79
CA GLN A 86 42.91 -0.45 -29.60
C GLN A 86 41.76 0.38 -29.03
N CYS A 87 41.93 1.70 -28.96
CA CYS A 87 40.94 2.61 -28.41
C CYS A 87 39.77 2.89 -29.36
N GLY A 88 39.98 2.78 -30.67
CA GLY A 88 39.03 3.23 -31.69
C GLY A 88 38.97 4.75 -31.87
N PHE A 89 39.88 5.49 -31.23
CA PHE A 89 40.03 6.94 -31.36
C PHE A 89 41.50 7.34 -31.23
N ARG A 90 41.87 8.51 -31.76
CA ARG A 90 43.26 8.99 -31.73
C ARG A 90 43.40 10.31 -30.99
N ILE A 91 44.42 10.41 -30.14
CA ILE A 91 44.82 11.63 -29.45
C ILE A 91 46.28 11.95 -29.81
N SER A 92 46.51 13.01 -30.60
CA SER A 92 47.87 13.40 -30.98
C SER A 92 48.63 14.03 -29.82
N LYS A 93 49.98 13.97 -29.85
CA LYS A 93 50.86 14.56 -28.82
C LYS A 93 50.62 16.05 -28.56
N THR A 94 50.07 16.78 -29.53
CA THR A 94 49.79 18.23 -29.41
C THR A 94 48.54 18.54 -28.59
N ILE A 95 47.67 17.57 -28.36
CA ILE A 95 46.35 17.72 -27.70
C ILE A 95 46.18 16.78 -26.49
N ARG A 96 47.29 16.36 -25.87
CA ARG A 96 47.28 15.49 -24.68
C ARG A 96 46.94 16.24 -23.41
N TRP A 97 46.49 15.51 -22.39
CA TRP A 97 46.10 16.08 -21.11
C TRP A 97 47.23 16.89 -20.45
N SER A 98 48.47 16.38 -20.54
CA SER A 98 49.67 17.05 -20.04
C SER A 98 49.92 18.45 -20.61
N LYS A 99 49.42 18.76 -21.82
CA LYS A 99 49.51 20.10 -22.40
C LYS A 99 48.60 21.09 -21.68
N ILE A 100 47.41 20.65 -21.27
CA ILE A 100 46.45 21.47 -20.52
C ILE A 100 47.00 21.79 -19.13
N GLU A 101 47.64 20.82 -18.47
CA GLU A 101 48.23 20.98 -17.13
C GLU A 101 49.30 22.08 -17.06
N SER A 102 49.97 22.35 -18.17
CA SER A 102 51.04 23.35 -18.24
C SER A 102 50.52 24.79 -18.37
N LEU A 103 49.22 24.98 -18.59
CA LEU A 103 48.60 26.29 -18.80
C LEU A 103 48.21 26.94 -17.47
N GLU A 104 48.39 28.25 -17.37
CA GLU A 104 48.18 29.01 -16.14
C GLU A 104 46.87 29.81 -16.13
N SER A 105 46.28 30.09 -17.30
CA SER A 105 45.06 30.88 -17.48
C SER A 105 43.85 30.01 -17.82
N ASP A 106 42.71 30.22 -17.16
CA ASP A 106 41.45 29.52 -17.46
C ASP A 106 40.99 29.71 -18.92
N LEU A 107 41.27 30.87 -19.52
CA LEU A 107 40.91 31.14 -20.91
C LEU A 107 41.78 30.33 -21.89
N GLU A 108 43.08 30.22 -21.61
CA GLU A 108 44.00 29.39 -22.41
C GLU A 108 43.61 27.92 -22.29
N ILE A 109 43.25 27.47 -21.08
CA ILE A 109 42.74 26.12 -20.83
C ILE A 109 41.45 25.87 -21.62
N ALA A 110 40.51 26.81 -21.63
CA ALA A 110 39.27 26.69 -22.40
C ALA A 110 39.53 26.56 -23.91
N HIS A 111 40.42 27.37 -24.48
CA HIS A 111 40.84 27.27 -25.88
C HIS A 111 41.49 25.91 -26.18
N MET A 112 42.43 25.47 -25.34
CA MET A 112 43.09 24.17 -25.50
C MET A 112 42.09 23.01 -25.42
N LEU A 113 41.13 23.06 -24.48
CA LEU A 113 40.08 22.03 -24.38
C LEU A 113 39.21 21.97 -25.64
N ASN A 114 38.87 23.13 -26.23
CA ASN A 114 38.14 23.17 -27.49
C ASN A 114 38.96 22.58 -28.65
N ASP A 115 40.25 22.90 -28.74
CA ASP A 115 41.17 22.33 -29.75
C ASP A 115 41.32 20.82 -29.61
N ILE A 116 41.42 20.32 -28.36
CA ILE A 116 41.45 18.89 -28.04
C ILE A 116 40.19 18.21 -28.55
N CYS A 117 39.03 18.80 -28.29
CA CYS A 117 37.76 18.22 -28.72
C CYS A 117 37.68 18.14 -30.24
N TYR A 118 38.03 19.22 -30.94
CA TYR A 118 38.07 19.21 -32.40
C TYR A 118 39.04 18.15 -32.94
N GLY A 119 40.21 18.01 -32.32
CA GLY A 119 41.20 16.99 -32.66
C GLY A 119 40.67 15.56 -32.51
N ILE A 120 39.99 15.27 -31.39
CA ILE A 120 39.39 13.95 -31.13
C ILE A 120 38.29 13.63 -32.14
N GLU A 121 37.37 14.57 -32.40
CA GLU A 121 36.27 14.37 -33.34
C GLU A 121 36.77 14.13 -34.76
N ARG A 122 37.77 14.88 -35.21
CA ARG A 122 38.34 14.72 -36.55
C ARG A 122 38.95 13.34 -36.76
N GLY A 123 39.43 12.71 -35.68
CA GLY A 123 39.99 11.35 -35.69
C GLY A 123 38.96 10.24 -35.46
N THR A 124 37.73 10.56 -35.04
CA THR A 124 36.77 9.58 -34.51
C THR A 124 35.35 9.87 -35.02
N LYS A 125 34.92 9.12 -36.04
CA LYS A 125 33.64 9.36 -36.73
C LYS A 125 32.42 9.31 -35.80
N GLU A 126 32.45 8.42 -34.81
CA GLU A 126 31.36 8.19 -33.86
C GLU A 126 31.11 9.39 -32.93
N LEU A 127 32.12 10.25 -32.78
CA LEU A 127 32.10 11.46 -31.94
C LEU A 127 31.95 12.75 -32.75
N GLU A 128 31.76 12.69 -34.07
CA GLU A 128 31.63 13.88 -34.91
C GLU A 128 30.51 14.81 -34.40
N GLY A 129 30.87 16.06 -34.09
CA GLY A 129 29.95 17.08 -33.57
C GLY A 129 29.48 16.88 -32.12
N VAL A 130 29.93 15.82 -31.43
CA VAL A 130 29.52 15.43 -30.07
C VAL A 130 30.21 16.30 -29.02
N LEU A 131 31.53 16.32 -29.00
CA LEU A 131 32.31 17.13 -28.07
C LEU A 131 32.10 18.61 -28.35
N THR A 132 32.19 19.06 -29.59
CA THR A 132 32.04 20.45 -30.04
C THR A 132 30.62 21.01 -29.91
N ALA A 133 29.66 20.21 -29.43
CA ALA A 133 28.30 20.66 -29.12
C ALA A 133 28.23 21.73 -28.02
N ILE A 134 29.21 21.74 -27.10
CA ILE A 134 29.29 22.66 -25.97
C ILE A 134 30.57 23.50 -26.13
N ASP A 135 30.56 24.76 -25.70
CA ASP A 135 31.77 25.58 -25.66
C ASP A 135 32.33 25.63 -24.23
N PHE A 136 33.65 25.47 -24.05
CA PHE A 136 34.31 25.71 -22.76
C PHE A 136 34.51 27.20 -22.47
N ILE A 137 34.47 28.06 -23.50
CA ILE A 137 34.53 29.51 -23.39
C ILE A 137 33.14 30.03 -23.01
N PRO A 138 33.00 30.76 -21.87
CA PRO A 138 31.71 31.31 -21.46
C PRO A 138 31.17 32.36 -22.44
N GLU A 139 29.87 32.35 -22.73
CA GLU A 139 29.20 33.36 -23.58
C GLU A 139 29.21 34.78 -23.00
N THR A 140 29.29 34.90 -21.66
CA THR A 140 29.43 36.17 -20.96
C THR A 140 30.81 36.27 -20.34
N SER A 141 31.43 37.45 -20.42
CA SER A 141 32.75 37.78 -19.84
C SER A 141 32.81 37.74 -18.30
N SER A 142 31.89 37.03 -17.64
CA SER A 142 31.90 36.82 -16.20
C SER A 142 33.07 35.91 -15.84
N ARG A 143 34.11 36.55 -15.33
CA ARG A 143 35.32 35.96 -14.74
C ARG A 143 34.94 34.99 -13.63
N ASN A 144 35.12 33.70 -13.87
CA ASN A 144 35.44 32.61 -12.91
C ASN A 144 34.85 31.28 -13.42
N ASN A 145 35.38 30.76 -14.52
CA ASN A 145 35.24 29.34 -14.84
C ASN A 145 36.48 28.64 -14.24
N PRO A 146 36.38 27.92 -13.11
CA PRO A 146 37.55 27.42 -12.36
C PRO A 146 38.21 26.20 -13.02
N LEU A 147 38.37 26.23 -14.35
CA LEU A 147 38.91 25.13 -15.15
C LEU A 147 40.28 24.71 -14.64
N LYS A 148 41.16 25.66 -14.32
CA LYS A 148 42.48 25.38 -13.77
C LYS A 148 42.42 24.53 -12.51
N GLU A 149 41.66 24.97 -11.49
CA GLU A 149 41.54 24.26 -10.21
C GLU A 149 41.05 22.82 -10.42
N MET A 150 40.17 22.62 -11.40
CA MET A 150 39.66 21.29 -11.72
C MET A 150 40.63 20.43 -12.50
N ILE A 151 41.35 20.99 -13.48
CA ILE A 151 42.39 20.27 -14.21
C ILE A 151 43.40 19.76 -13.18
N TYR A 152 43.86 20.63 -12.26
CA TYR A 152 44.72 20.21 -11.16
C TYR A 152 44.11 19.10 -10.30
N TYR A 153 42.86 19.24 -9.87
CA TYR A 153 42.20 18.23 -9.04
C TYR A 153 42.03 16.89 -9.78
N LEU A 154 41.63 16.90 -11.05
CA LEU A 154 41.44 15.68 -11.85
C LEU A 154 42.77 15.05 -12.25
N SER A 155 43.84 15.84 -12.39
CA SER A 155 45.21 15.35 -12.68
C SER A 155 45.82 14.54 -11.54
N ASP A 156 45.32 14.67 -10.30
CA ASP A 156 45.75 13.84 -9.18
C ASP A 156 45.26 12.38 -9.30
N PHE A 157 44.34 12.11 -10.24
CA PHE A 157 43.74 10.80 -10.47
C PHE A 157 43.98 10.33 -11.91
N THR A 158 44.10 9.01 -12.06
CA THR A 158 44.15 8.35 -13.37
C THR A 158 42.85 7.57 -13.56
N LEU A 159 42.18 7.80 -14.68
CA LEU A 159 40.85 7.27 -14.99
C LEU A 159 40.91 6.15 -16.04
N SER A 160 42.07 5.56 -16.33
CA SER A 160 42.25 4.39 -17.21
C SER A 160 41.91 3.06 -16.49
N ASP A 161 41.78 1.96 -17.24
CA ASP A 161 41.21 0.71 -16.72
C ASP A 161 42.06 0.05 -15.63
N ASN A 162 43.38 0.12 -15.69
CA ASN A 162 44.24 -0.50 -14.67
C ASN A 162 44.12 0.14 -13.29
N TYR A 163 43.59 1.36 -13.22
CA TYR A 163 43.37 2.10 -11.97
C TYR A 163 41.93 1.97 -11.46
N LEU A 164 41.12 1.15 -12.13
CA LEU A 164 39.74 0.86 -11.76
C LEU A 164 39.61 -0.61 -11.35
N THR A 165 38.64 -0.88 -10.49
CA THR A 165 38.33 -2.27 -10.08
C THR A 165 37.77 -3.14 -11.22
N SER A 166 37.21 -2.51 -12.26
CA SER A 166 36.80 -3.15 -13.51
C SER A 166 36.64 -2.07 -14.61
N PRO A 167 36.71 -2.43 -15.90
CA PRO A 167 36.56 -1.48 -17.01
C PRO A 167 35.22 -0.73 -17.00
N ASP A 168 34.15 -1.38 -16.51
CA ASP A 168 32.79 -0.81 -16.50
C ASP A 168 32.61 0.27 -15.40
N VAL A 169 33.51 0.37 -14.41
CA VAL A 169 33.37 1.29 -13.25
C VAL A 169 33.21 2.74 -13.67
N PHE A 170 34.00 3.20 -14.65
CA PHE A 170 33.91 4.59 -15.11
C PHE A 170 32.58 4.86 -15.79
N SER A 171 32.08 3.93 -16.62
CA SER A 171 30.80 4.06 -17.31
C SER A 171 29.65 4.22 -16.30
N TYR A 172 29.64 3.40 -15.24
CA TYR A 172 28.65 3.51 -14.17
C TYR A 172 28.79 4.79 -13.34
N ALA A 173 30.02 5.29 -13.13
CA ALA A 173 30.24 6.56 -12.45
C ALA A 173 29.75 7.75 -13.29
N PHE A 174 29.91 7.68 -14.62
CA PHE A 174 29.41 8.68 -15.55
C PHE A 174 27.87 8.72 -15.57
N GLU A 175 27.21 7.56 -15.62
CA GLU A 175 25.75 7.47 -15.49
C GLU A 175 25.27 8.01 -14.13
N TRP A 176 25.99 7.69 -13.06
CA TRP A 176 25.70 8.22 -11.73
C TRP A 176 25.83 9.74 -11.66
N LEU A 177 26.82 10.35 -12.32
CA LEU A 177 26.96 11.80 -12.42
C LEU A 177 25.77 12.42 -13.15
N ILE A 178 25.36 11.87 -14.30
CA ILE A 178 24.19 12.31 -15.05
C ILE A 178 22.95 12.30 -14.14
N LYS A 179 22.73 11.18 -13.43
CA LYS A 179 21.66 11.04 -12.44
C LYS A 179 21.75 12.09 -11.34
N LYS A 180 22.93 12.30 -10.76
CA LYS A 180 23.13 13.28 -9.67
C LYS A 180 22.87 14.72 -10.11
N PHE A 181 23.26 15.09 -11.33
CA PHE A 181 22.91 16.40 -11.87
C PHE A 181 21.40 16.54 -12.14
N ALA A 182 20.73 15.46 -12.54
CA ALA A 182 19.28 15.44 -12.63
C ALA A 182 18.63 15.67 -11.25
N ASP A 183 19.09 14.97 -10.20
CA ASP A 183 18.63 15.11 -8.81
C ASP A 183 18.67 16.58 -8.34
N GLU A 184 19.75 17.30 -8.62
CA GLU A 184 19.97 18.68 -8.14
C GLU A 184 19.28 19.77 -8.98
N SER A 185 19.07 19.51 -10.28
CA SER A 185 18.60 20.55 -11.19
C SER A 185 17.18 21.03 -10.91
N GLY A 186 16.35 20.22 -10.25
CA GLY A 186 14.95 20.54 -9.90
C GLY A 186 14.05 20.90 -11.08
N LYS A 187 14.52 20.75 -12.33
CA LYS A 187 13.78 21.09 -13.54
C LYS A 187 12.67 20.06 -13.78
N LYS A 188 11.59 20.52 -14.44
CA LYS A 188 10.38 19.73 -14.69
C LYS A 188 10.69 18.48 -15.52
N ALA A 189 10.06 17.38 -15.13
CA ALA A 189 10.28 16.02 -15.61
C ALA A 189 10.03 15.78 -17.11
N GLY A 190 10.72 14.76 -17.63
CA GLY A 190 10.53 14.13 -18.93
C GLY A 190 11.85 13.96 -19.70
N GLU A 191 12.69 14.99 -19.74
CA GLU A 191 13.77 15.07 -20.74
C GLU A 191 15.14 14.54 -20.29
N PHE A 192 15.44 14.52 -18.98
CA PHE A 192 16.84 14.34 -18.57
C PHE A 192 17.19 12.92 -18.09
N TYR A 193 16.33 12.27 -17.30
CA TYR A 193 16.65 10.96 -16.73
C TYR A 193 15.42 10.19 -16.29
N THR A 194 15.34 8.92 -16.69
CA THR A 194 14.32 7.97 -16.24
C THR A 194 14.94 7.08 -15.15
N PRO A 195 14.31 6.93 -13.97
CA PRO A 195 14.84 6.07 -12.92
C PRO A 195 15.05 4.61 -13.38
N ASN A 196 16.20 4.03 -13.04
CA ASN A 196 16.61 2.69 -13.50
C ASN A 196 15.59 1.61 -13.13
N GLU A 197 14.95 1.71 -11.97
CA GLU A 197 13.88 0.83 -11.51
C GLU A 197 12.63 0.85 -12.41
N VAL A 198 12.30 1.99 -13.03
CA VAL A 198 11.22 2.09 -14.02
C VAL A 198 11.66 1.49 -15.36
N VAL A 199 12.91 1.71 -15.76
CA VAL A 199 13.46 1.10 -16.98
C VAL A 199 13.50 -0.43 -16.86
N ARG A 200 13.96 -0.97 -15.72
CA ARG A 200 13.95 -2.42 -15.45
C ARG A 200 12.54 -3.00 -15.48
N LEU A 201 11.55 -2.26 -14.98
CA LEU A 201 10.14 -2.65 -15.11
C LEU A 201 9.70 -2.73 -16.59
N LEU A 202 9.99 -1.70 -17.40
CA LEU A 202 9.69 -1.70 -18.83
C LEU A 202 10.36 -2.87 -19.56
N VAL A 203 11.65 -3.08 -19.33
CA VAL A 203 12.43 -4.18 -19.93
C VAL A 203 11.90 -5.53 -19.48
N GLY A 204 11.53 -5.68 -18.20
CA GLY A 204 10.93 -6.91 -17.67
C GLY A 204 9.58 -7.25 -18.29
N ILE A 205 8.77 -6.24 -18.65
CA ILE A 205 7.49 -6.40 -19.34
C ILE A 205 7.68 -6.72 -20.83
N LEU A 206 8.52 -5.94 -21.52
CA LEU A 206 8.70 -6.00 -22.97
C LEU A 206 9.61 -7.14 -23.41
N LYS A 207 10.50 -7.62 -22.53
CA LYS A 207 11.42 -8.74 -22.75
C LYS A 207 12.14 -8.68 -24.11
N PRO A 208 12.94 -7.62 -24.38
CA PRO A 208 13.76 -7.59 -25.59
C PRO A 208 14.66 -8.83 -25.65
N GLU A 209 14.92 -9.33 -26.86
CA GLU A 209 15.76 -10.51 -27.10
C GLU A 209 16.92 -10.17 -28.04
N LYS A 210 17.93 -11.05 -28.10
CA LYS A 210 19.04 -10.91 -29.04
C LYS A 210 18.53 -10.80 -30.48
N GLY A 211 19.11 -9.90 -31.27
CA GLY A 211 18.75 -9.71 -32.68
C GLY A 211 17.57 -8.75 -32.89
N MET A 212 16.91 -8.30 -31.82
CA MET A 212 15.89 -7.26 -31.90
C MET A 212 16.51 -5.87 -32.02
N SER A 213 15.71 -4.95 -32.51
CA SER A 213 15.99 -3.52 -32.57
C SER A 213 15.16 -2.78 -31.51
N LEU A 214 15.82 -1.90 -30.74
CA LEU A 214 15.19 -1.10 -29.70
C LEU A 214 15.33 0.39 -30.01
N TYR A 215 14.20 1.09 -30.04
CA TYR A 215 14.12 2.51 -30.37
C TYR A 215 13.58 3.36 -29.22
N ASP A 216 14.26 4.46 -28.91
CA ASP A 216 13.76 5.53 -28.04
C ASP A 216 13.67 6.86 -28.81
N PRO A 217 12.45 7.33 -29.14
CA PRO A 217 12.24 8.58 -29.88
C PRO A 217 12.53 9.86 -29.06
N THR A 218 12.80 9.74 -27.76
CA THR A 218 13.05 10.88 -26.85
C THR A 218 14.12 10.45 -25.85
N CYS A 219 15.28 10.03 -26.35
CA CYS A 219 16.22 9.21 -25.59
C CYS A 219 16.94 9.95 -24.45
N GLY A 220 16.87 11.28 -24.39
CA GLY A 220 17.56 12.07 -23.38
C GLY A 220 19.05 11.73 -23.39
N ALA A 221 19.63 11.54 -22.19
CA ALA A 221 21.02 11.15 -22.02
C ALA A 221 21.31 9.64 -22.30
N GLY A 222 20.37 8.91 -22.90
CA GLY A 222 20.54 7.51 -23.30
C GLY A 222 20.37 6.48 -22.17
N GLY A 223 19.98 6.92 -20.96
CA GLY A 223 19.89 6.02 -19.80
C GLY A 223 18.94 4.84 -20.01
N MET A 224 17.79 5.07 -20.66
CA MET A 224 16.83 4.00 -20.94
C MET A 224 17.40 2.94 -21.91
N LEU A 225 18.06 3.40 -22.98
CA LEU A 225 18.70 2.56 -23.99
C LEU A 225 19.86 1.74 -23.38
N ILE A 226 20.75 2.38 -22.60
CA ILE A 226 21.90 1.73 -21.94
C ILE A 226 21.42 0.69 -20.92
N GLN A 227 20.43 1.05 -20.09
CA GLN A 227 19.91 0.14 -19.08
C GLN A 227 19.17 -1.06 -19.69
N ALA A 228 18.47 -0.86 -20.81
CA ALA A 228 17.91 -1.97 -21.58
C ALA A 228 19.00 -2.91 -22.11
N TYR A 229 20.09 -2.35 -22.66
CA TYR A 229 21.25 -3.13 -23.12
C TYR A 229 21.92 -3.90 -21.97
N ASN A 230 22.21 -3.24 -20.85
CA ASN A 230 22.85 -3.86 -19.69
C ASN A 230 22.01 -5.01 -19.12
N SER A 231 20.68 -4.85 -19.05
CA SER A 231 19.77 -5.90 -18.59
C SER A 231 19.82 -7.16 -19.47
N LEU A 232 20.15 -7.02 -20.76
CA LEU A 232 20.36 -8.14 -21.67
C LEU A 232 21.75 -8.74 -21.53
N LYS A 233 22.78 -7.91 -21.34
CA LYS A 233 24.18 -8.35 -21.18
C LYS A 233 24.34 -9.27 -19.97
N GLU A 234 23.52 -9.10 -18.94
CA GLU A 234 23.48 -9.98 -17.76
C GLU A 234 22.97 -11.41 -18.07
N ARG A 235 22.20 -11.60 -19.14
CA ARG A 235 21.54 -12.87 -19.49
C ARG A 235 22.14 -13.53 -20.73
N GLU A 236 22.69 -12.74 -21.63
CA GLU A 236 23.16 -13.15 -22.95
C GLU A 236 24.64 -12.79 -23.13
N ALA A 237 25.47 -13.77 -23.50
CA ALA A 237 26.92 -13.58 -23.60
C ALA A 237 27.37 -12.79 -24.84
N ASN A 238 26.54 -12.67 -25.89
CA ASN A 238 26.87 -11.96 -27.12
C ASN A 238 25.66 -11.18 -27.64
N LEU A 239 25.77 -9.86 -27.69
CA LEU A 239 24.73 -8.91 -28.10
C LEU A 239 25.04 -8.20 -29.43
N ASP A 240 25.98 -8.70 -30.24
CA ASP A 240 26.46 -8.01 -31.45
C ASP A 240 25.35 -7.71 -32.48
N SER A 241 24.23 -8.43 -32.39
CA SER A 241 23.05 -8.25 -33.25
C SER A 241 21.93 -7.39 -32.63
N PHE A 242 22.07 -6.91 -31.39
CA PHE A 242 21.09 -6.05 -30.75
C PHE A 242 21.38 -4.59 -31.09
N SER A 243 20.45 -3.93 -31.78
CA SER A 243 20.67 -2.59 -32.33
C SER A 243 19.87 -1.54 -31.55
N LEU A 244 20.54 -0.46 -31.16
CA LEU A 244 19.94 0.64 -30.41
C LEU A 244 19.71 1.85 -31.32
N TYR A 245 18.55 2.47 -31.20
CA TYR A 245 18.18 3.65 -31.97
C TYR A 245 17.65 4.73 -31.04
N GLY A 246 18.09 5.96 -31.22
CA GLY A 246 17.70 7.09 -30.38
C GLY A 246 17.44 8.35 -31.18
N GLN A 247 16.55 9.21 -30.69
CA GLN A 247 16.43 10.58 -31.18
C GLN A 247 16.28 11.55 -30.00
N GLU A 248 16.99 12.67 -30.07
CA GLU A 248 16.97 13.71 -29.05
C GLU A 248 16.96 15.09 -29.72
N ILE A 249 16.14 16.02 -29.22
CA ILE A 249 15.99 17.36 -29.78
C ILE A 249 17.04 18.33 -29.23
N ASN A 250 17.44 18.16 -27.96
CA ASN A 250 18.41 19.02 -27.31
C ASN A 250 19.84 18.61 -27.66
N ARG A 251 20.57 19.49 -28.36
CA ARG A 251 21.94 19.25 -28.82
C ARG A 251 22.92 18.82 -27.72
N ASN A 252 22.88 19.47 -26.55
CA ASN A 252 23.78 19.13 -25.45
C ASN A 252 23.44 17.75 -24.85
N THR A 253 22.15 17.45 -24.71
CA THR A 253 21.67 16.18 -24.17
C THR A 253 21.97 15.03 -25.13
N TRP A 254 21.81 15.25 -26.44
CA TRP A 254 22.24 14.34 -27.50
C TRP A 254 23.75 14.06 -27.42
N ALA A 255 24.57 15.09 -27.23
CA ALA A 255 26.02 14.91 -27.07
C ALA A 255 26.36 14.09 -25.83
N ILE A 256 25.69 14.35 -24.69
CA ILE A 256 25.83 13.53 -23.48
C ILE A 256 25.40 12.08 -23.75
N CYS A 257 24.31 11.84 -24.47
CA CYS A 257 23.89 10.51 -24.87
C CYS A 257 24.97 9.79 -25.68
N LYS A 258 25.55 10.45 -26.68
CA LYS A 258 26.62 9.88 -27.52
C LYS A 258 27.87 9.56 -26.70
N MET A 259 28.29 10.45 -25.80
CA MET A 259 29.39 10.17 -24.85
C MET A 259 29.07 8.98 -23.95
N ASN A 260 27.86 8.92 -23.40
CA ASN A 260 27.41 7.84 -22.52
C ASN A 260 27.42 6.49 -23.24
N MET A 261 26.85 6.42 -24.45
CA MET A 261 26.89 5.23 -25.31
C MET A 261 28.32 4.76 -25.61
N PHE A 262 29.21 5.71 -25.89
CA PHE A 262 30.61 5.42 -26.17
C PHE A 262 31.30 4.76 -24.98
N LEU A 263 31.11 5.29 -23.76
CA LEU A 263 31.70 4.74 -22.54
C LEU A 263 31.20 3.35 -22.18
N HIS A 264 29.98 2.98 -22.59
CA HIS A 264 29.41 1.66 -22.36
C HIS A 264 29.83 0.62 -23.41
N GLY A 265 31.04 0.77 -23.98
CA GLY A 265 31.66 -0.20 -24.88
C GLY A 265 31.36 0.03 -26.36
N GLY A 266 31.24 1.30 -26.79
CA GLY A 266 31.02 1.63 -28.20
C GLY A 266 29.74 1.01 -28.75
N LEU A 267 28.67 1.03 -27.94
CA LEU A 267 27.36 0.48 -28.32
C LEU A 267 27.00 0.93 -29.73
N ASN A 268 26.67 -0.02 -30.61
CA ASN A 268 26.25 0.26 -31.98
C ASN A 268 24.85 0.91 -31.97
N ALA A 269 24.83 2.16 -31.54
CA ALA A 269 23.65 2.97 -31.30
C ALA A 269 23.58 4.10 -32.32
N ASP A 270 22.53 4.10 -33.14
CA ASP A 270 22.23 5.18 -34.06
C ASP A 270 21.36 6.22 -33.35
N VAL A 271 22.03 7.21 -32.75
CA VAL A 271 21.37 8.32 -32.03
C VAL A 271 21.45 9.60 -32.85
N ARG A 272 20.30 10.13 -33.27
CA ARG A 272 20.19 11.28 -34.19
C ARG A 272 19.68 12.53 -33.48
N LEU A 273 20.22 13.69 -33.84
CA LEU A 273 19.78 15.00 -33.34
C LEU A 273 18.60 15.52 -34.18
N GLY A 274 17.48 15.88 -33.54
CA GLY A 274 16.35 16.55 -34.18
C GLY A 274 15.02 16.36 -33.46
N ASP A 275 14.00 17.15 -33.83
CA ASP A 275 12.65 17.02 -33.29
C ASP A 275 11.95 15.77 -33.85
N THR A 276 11.57 14.83 -33.00
CA THR A 276 10.93 13.57 -33.40
C THR A 276 9.57 13.76 -34.09
N LEU A 277 8.79 14.74 -33.65
CA LEU A 277 7.44 14.96 -34.19
C LEU A 277 7.51 15.75 -35.49
N LEU A 278 8.37 16.77 -35.59
CA LEU A 278 8.48 17.60 -36.79
C LEU A 278 9.40 16.99 -37.86
N GLU A 279 10.49 16.37 -37.43
CA GLU A 279 11.54 15.87 -38.31
C GLU A 279 12.05 14.49 -37.82
N PRO A 280 11.22 13.43 -37.93
CA PRO A 280 11.65 12.09 -37.55
C PRO A 280 12.88 11.69 -38.37
N LYS A 281 13.98 11.37 -37.69
CA LYS A 281 15.27 11.13 -38.34
C LYS A 281 15.46 9.68 -38.78
N HIS A 282 14.80 8.72 -38.11
CA HIS A 282 14.91 7.30 -38.42
C HIS A 282 13.97 6.90 -39.55
N VAL A 283 14.43 7.09 -40.78
CA VAL A 283 13.67 6.90 -42.03
C VAL A 283 14.46 5.98 -42.96
N THR A 284 13.77 5.03 -43.57
CA THR A 284 14.31 4.07 -44.55
C THR A 284 13.43 4.14 -45.80
N GLU A 285 14.04 4.39 -46.96
CA GLU A 285 13.35 4.44 -48.26
C GLU A 285 12.10 5.35 -48.28
N GLY A 286 12.18 6.48 -47.59
CA GLY A 286 11.09 7.47 -47.52
C GLY A 286 10.00 7.16 -46.48
N SER A 287 10.03 6.00 -45.84
CA SER A 287 9.12 5.60 -44.76
C SER A 287 9.83 5.58 -43.40
N LEU A 288 9.08 5.63 -42.29
CA LEU A 288 9.68 5.44 -40.97
C LEU A 288 10.35 4.07 -40.87
N ALA A 289 11.54 4.03 -40.29
CA ALA A 289 12.16 2.77 -39.90
C ALA A 289 11.23 2.02 -38.92
N LYS A 290 11.32 0.69 -38.95
CA LYS A 290 10.47 -0.19 -38.14
C LYS A 290 11.31 -0.95 -37.13
N PHE A 291 10.84 -0.96 -35.89
CA PHE A 291 11.55 -1.54 -34.75
C PHE A 291 10.73 -2.63 -34.07
N ASP A 292 11.40 -3.54 -33.39
CA ASP A 292 10.78 -4.61 -32.60
C ASP A 292 10.27 -4.06 -31.27
N ILE A 293 11.09 -3.23 -30.61
CA ILE A 293 10.77 -2.64 -29.33
C ILE A 293 10.89 -1.12 -29.43
N ALA A 294 9.89 -0.40 -28.91
CA ALA A 294 10.00 1.04 -28.68
C ALA A 294 9.74 1.39 -27.22
N VAL A 295 10.62 2.18 -26.61
CA VAL A 295 10.48 2.63 -25.23
C VAL A 295 10.62 4.14 -25.18
N ALA A 296 9.85 4.83 -24.35
CA ALA A 296 9.98 6.27 -24.24
C ALA A 296 9.49 6.82 -22.90
N ASN A 297 10.15 7.89 -22.48
CA ASN A 297 9.68 8.81 -21.45
C ASN A 297 9.70 10.23 -22.04
N PRO A 298 8.72 10.62 -22.86
CA PRO A 298 8.78 11.92 -23.51
C PRO A 298 8.59 13.07 -22.50
N PRO A 299 8.94 14.31 -22.88
CA PRO A 299 8.51 15.49 -22.16
C PRO A 299 6.98 15.55 -22.02
N TYR A 300 6.50 15.79 -20.79
CA TYR A 300 5.06 15.76 -20.49
C TYR A 300 4.36 17.07 -20.88
N ASN A 301 3.22 16.95 -21.56
CA ASN A 301 2.37 18.07 -21.97
C ASN A 301 3.11 19.14 -22.78
N VAL A 302 4.01 18.72 -23.68
CA VAL A 302 4.62 19.65 -24.65
C VAL A 302 3.52 20.33 -25.46
N LYS A 303 3.57 21.65 -25.54
CA LYS A 303 2.63 22.42 -26.35
C LYS A 303 2.96 22.24 -27.83
N ILE A 304 1.93 22.02 -28.62
CA ILE A 304 2.04 21.94 -30.07
C ILE A 304 1.79 23.34 -30.63
N HIS A 305 2.82 23.93 -31.24
CA HIS A 305 2.74 25.26 -31.82
C HIS A 305 2.02 25.26 -33.17
N GLU A 306 2.30 24.27 -34.01
CA GLU A 306 1.77 24.13 -35.37
C GLU A 306 1.08 22.77 -35.52
N THR A 307 -0.22 22.76 -35.78
CA THR A 307 -1.00 21.51 -35.94
C THR A 307 -1.02 20.99 -37.38
N ASP A 308 -0.71 21.84 -38.35
CA ASP A 308 -0.86 21.53 -39.77
C ASP A 308 0.11 20.44 -40.22
N VAL A 309 1.31 20.41 -39.62
CA VAL A 309 2.31 19.35 -39.82
C VAL A 309 1.79 17.95 -39.45
N PHE A 310 0.81 17.86 -38.55
CA PHE A 310 0.19 16.59 -38.15
C PHE A 310 -0.91 16.17 -39.13
N TRP A 311 -1.67 17.13 -39.67
CA TRP A 311 -2.72 16.87 -40.65
C TRP A 311 -2.16 16.42 -42.01
N TYR A 312 -1.03 16.98 -42.40
CA TYR A 312 -0.33 16.67 -43.65
C TYR A 312 0.93 15.82 -43.42
N ASP A 313 0.94 15.01 -42.35
CA ASP A 313 2.08 14.16 -42.02
C ASP A 313 2.35 13.14 -43.14
N ARG A 314 3.50 13.29 -43.82
CA ARG A 314 3.93 12.44 -44.94
C ARG A 314 4.10 10.96 -44.58
N TYR A 315 4.19 10.64 -43.29
CA TYR A 315 4.38 9.28 -42.79
C TYR A 315 3.09 8.65 -42.28
N HIS A 316 1.96 9.39 -42.36
CA HIS A 316 0.64 8.96 -41.90
C HIS A 316 0.60 8.49 -40.43
N ARG A 317 1.43 9.08 -39.56
CA ARG A 317 1.54 8.69 -38.14
C ARG A 317 0.29 8.97 -37.33
N PHE A 318 -0.41 10.07 -37.64
CA PHE A 318 -1.52 10.58 -36.85
C PHE A 318 -2.87 10.08 -37.36
N TYR A 319 -2.92 8.80 -37.76
CA TYR A 319 -4.11 8.13 -38.31
C TYR A 319 -5.32 8.17 -37.37
N TYR A 320 -5.10 8.10 -36.06
CA TYR A 320 -6.18 8.12 -35.05
C TYR A 320 -6.66 9.54 -34.70
N GLY A 321 -5.97 10.57 -35.20
CA GLY A 321 -6.32 11.96 -35.01
C GLY A 321 -5.18 12.82 -34.47
N VAL A 322 -5.35 14.13 -34.60
CA VAL A 322 -4.37 15.13 -34.15
C VAL A 322 -4.63 15.52 -32.68
N PRO A 323 -3.61 15.43 -31.80
CA PRO A 323 -3.76 15.82 -30.41
C PRO A 323 -3.93 17.34 -30.23
N PRO A 324 -4.45 17.81 -29.08
CA PRO A 324 -4.73 19.21 -28.85
C PRO A 324 -3.44 20.04 -28.70
N LYS A 325 -3.50 21.33 -29.01
CA LYS A 325 -2.35 22.26 -28.87
C LYS A 325 -1.71 22.30 -27.48
N SER A 326 -2.45 21.90 -26.45
CA SER A 326 -1.98 21.87 -25.07
C SER A 326 -1.14 20.66 -24.69
N SER A 327 -1.11 19.59 -25.50
CA SER A 327 -0.32 18.39 -25.19
C SER A 327 0.02 17.55 -26.42
N ALA A 328 1.30 17.19 -26.54
CA ALA A 328 1.84 16.26 -27.54
C ALA A 328 1.95 14.80 -27.03
N ASP A 329 1.44 14.48 -25.84
CA ASP A 329 1.62 13.16 -25.21
C ASP A 329 1.18 12.01 -26.14
N LEU A 330 -0.02 12.12 -26.75
CA LEU A 330 -0.52 11.11 -27.70
C LEU A 330 0.06 11.27 -29.12
N ALA A 331 0.78 12.36 -29.43
CA ALA A 331 1.54 12.46 -30.68
C ALA A 331 2.74 11.51 -30.63
N PHE A 332 3.48 11.51 -29.52
CA PHE A 332 4.60 10.60 -29.30
C PHE A 332 4.14 9.13 -29.29
N LEU A 333 3.00 8.81 -28.65
CA LEU A 333 2.46 7.44 -28.68
C LEU A 333 2.14 6.99 -30.10
N GLN A 334 1.49 7.84 -30.90
CA GLN A 334 1.18 7.55 -32.30
C GLN A 334 2.44 7.40 -33.15
N HIS A 335 3.47 8.22 -32.92
CA HIS A 335 4.78 8.06 -33.55
C HIS A 335 5.43 6.72 -33.22
N MET A 336 5.40 6.31 -31.95
CA MET A 336 5.92 5.00 -31.53
C MET A 336 5.16 3.86 -32.21
N ILE A 337 3.82 3.86 -32.18
CA ILE A 337 2.98 2.86 -32.87
C ILE A 337 3.34 2.76 -34.36
N SER A 338 3.56 3.90 -35.01
CA SER A 338 3.91 3.98 -36.42
C SER A 338 5.35 3.54 -36.72
N SER A 339 6.23 3.55 -35.72
CA SER A 339 7.62 3.10 -35.82
C SER A 339 7.81 1.62 -35.44
N LEU A 340 6.76 0.91 -35.03
CA LEU A 340 6.82 -0.53 -34.76
C LEU A 340 6.58 -1.37 -36.02
N ASN A 341 7.29 -2.50 -36.13
CA ASN A 341 6.95 -3.56 -37.10
C ASN A 341 5.68 -4.34 -36.68
N GLU A 342 5.22 -5.29 -37.49
CA GLU A 342 3.95 -6.03 -37.24
C GLU A 342 3.97 -6.91 -35.98
N HIS A 343 5.16 -7.26 -35.48
CA HIS A 343 5.35 -8.02 -34.25
C HIS A 343 5.78 -7.14 -33.07
N GLY A 344 5.89 -5.83 -33.29
CA GLY A 344 6.53 -4.93 -32.37
C GLY A 344 5.69 -4.59 -31.15
N GLN A 345 6.39 -4.26 -30.07
CA GLN A 345 5.82 -3.84 -28.80
C GLN A 345 6.40 -2.50 -28.38
N ALA A 346 5.60 -1.69 -27.68
CA ALA A 346 6.10 -0.47 -27.07
C ALA A 346 5.69 -0.32 -25.62
N GLY A 347 6.56 0.29 -24.82
CA GLY A 347 6.25 0.72 -23.46
C GLY A 347 6.55 2.19 -23.30
N MET A 348 5.50 2.98 -23.07
CA MET A 348 5.59 4.44 -23.01
C MET A 348 5.11 4.94 -21.65
N ILE A 349 5.92 5.80 -21.03
CA ILE A 349 5.57 6.47 -19.78
C ILE A 349 4.76 7.72 -20.12
N LEU A 350 3.55 7.82 -19.56
CA LEU A 350 2.62 8.91 -19.82
C LEU A 350 2.08 9.48 -18.51
N PRO A 351 1.81 10.81 -18.45
CA PRO A 351 1.06 11.37 -17.33
C PRO A 351 -0.38 10.84 -17.34
N ASN A 352 -0.97 10.62 -16.18
CA ASN A 352 -2.32 10.06 -16.06
C ASN A 352 -3.41 10.90 -16.75
N GLY A 353 -3.13 12.18 -17.05
CA GLY A 353 -3.99 13.03 -17.86
C GLY A 353 -4.19 12.52 -19.29
N ALA A 354 -3.13 12.03 -19.96
CA ALA A 354 -3.22 11.50 -21.33
C ALA A 354 -4.18 10.31 -21.43
N LEU A 355 -4.36 9.58 -20.33
CA LEU A 355 -5.24 8.41 -20.23
C LEU A 355 -6.73 8.76 -20.09
N SER A 356 -7.07 9.98 -19.67
CA SER A 356 -8.46 10.33 -19.31
C SER A 356 -8.99 11.61 -19.96
N ARG A 357 -8.13 12.49 -20.49
CA ARG A 357 -8.56 13.73 -21.16
C ARG A 357 -9.53 13.46 -22.31
N GLY A 358 -10.52 14.34 -22.47
CA GLY A 358 -11.60 14.21 -23.45
C GLY A 358 -11.23 14.66 -24.88
N ASN A 359 -12.25 15.02 -25.67
CA ASN A 359 -12.10 15.60 -27.02
C ASN A 359 -11.23 14.75 -27.96
N SER A 360 -10.29 15.38 -28.69
CA SER A 360 -9.46 14.67 -29.69
C SER A 360 -8.61 13.56 -29.07
N GLU A 361 -8.11 13.71 -27.84
CA GLU A 361 -7.37 12.64 -27.16
C GLU A 361 -8.24 11.42 -26.86
N ARG A 362 -9.54 11.63 -26.57
CA ARG A 362 -10.50 10.52 -26.45
C ARG A 362 -10.67 9.80 -27.78
N SER A 363 -10.84 10.53 -28.88
CA SER A 363 -10.96 9.95 -30.23
C SER A 363 -9.72 9.13 -30.60
N ILE A 364 -8.52 9.64 -30.29
CA ILE A 364 -7.26 8.92 -30.52
C ILE A 364 -7.22 7.61 -29.72
N ARG A 365 -7.55 7.65 -28.41
CA ARG A 365 -7.62 6.43 -27.59
C ARG A 365 -8.68 5.44 -28.10
N GLU A 366 -9.85 5.93 -28.52
CA GLU A 366 -10.89 5.10 -29.15
C GLU A 366 -10.35 4.36 -30.38
N GLY A 367 -9.60 5.04 -31.24
CA GLY A 367 -8.98 4.44 -32.42
C GLY A 367 -7.95 3.36 -32.06
N ILE A 368 -6.99 3.68 -31.19
CA ILE A 368 -5.93 2.75 -30.76
C ILE A 368 -6.54 1.50 -30.06
N LEU A 369 -7.62 1.68 -29.31
CA LEU A 369 -8.34 0.58 -28.66
C LEU A 369 -9.11 -0.29 -29.66
N ARG A 370 -9.76 0.30 -30.67
CA ARG A 370 -10.47 -0.44 -31.72
C ARG A 370 -9.54 -1.31 -32.55
N ASP A 371 -8.32 -0.85 -32.77
CA ASP A 371 -7.26 -1.62 -33.42
C ASP A 371 -6.59 -2.64 -32.48
N ASP A 372 -7.11 -2.78 -31.26
CA ASP A 372 -6.68 -3.74 -30.24
C ASP A 372 -5.18 -3.63 -29.91
N LEU A 373 -4.61 -2.42 -29.93
CA LEU A 373 -3.17 -2.22 -29.75
C LEU A 373 -2.73 -2.11 -28.28
N VAL A 374 -3.58 -1.56 -27.40
CA VAL A 374 -3.25 -1.40 -25.97
C VAL A 374 -3.32 -2.74 -25.25
N GLU A 375 -2.20 -3.30 -24.80
CA GLU A 375 -2.18 -4.58 -24.08
C GLU A 375 -2.32 -4.41 -22.57
N ALA A 376 -1.67 -3.40 -21.99
CA ALA A 376 -1.75 -3.13 -20.56
C ALA A 376 -1.56 -1.64 -20.23
N VAL A 377 -2.08 -1.24 -19.07
CA VAL A 377 -1.82 0.05 -18.43
C VAL A 377 -1.43 -0.18 -16.98
N VAL A 378 -0.23 0.26 -16.61
CA VAL A 378 0.36 0.08 -15.28
C VAL A 378 0.49 1.44 -14.62
N SER A 379 -0.31 1.71 -13.59
CA SER A 379 -0.18 2.93 -12.80
C SER A 379 1.03 2.83 -11.88
N LEU A 380 1.92 3.83 -11.97
CA LEU A 380 3.13 3.89 -11.17
C LEU A 380 2.89 4.61 -9.84
N PRO A 381 3.71 4.33 -8.81
CA PRO A 381 3.77 5.12 -7.60
C PRO A 381 3.99 6.62 -7.88
N PRO A 382 3.37 7.52 -7.10
CA PRO A 382 3.66 8.95 -7.19
C PRO A 382 5.10 9.23 -6.77
N GLY A 383 5.71 10.29 -7.30
CA GLY A 383 7.03 10.73 -6.86
C GLY A 383 8.18 9.77 -7.16
N LEU A 384 8.04 8.88 -8.17
CA LEU A 384 9.16 8.12 -8.73
C LEU A 384 10.07 8.97 -9.63
N PHE A 385 9.53 10.01 -10.25
CA PHE A 385 10.26 10.82 -11.22
C PHE A 385 10.76 12.11 -10.58
N TYR A 386 11.97 12.50 -10.98
CA TYR A 386 12.62 13.71 -10.48
C TYR A 386 11.84 14.98 -10.81
N GLY A 387 11.79 15.90 -9.85
CA GLY A 387 11.22 17.24 -10.06
C GLY A 387 9.72 17.27 -10.34
N THR A 388 9.00 16.15 -10.19
CA THR A 388 7.55 16.09 -10.41
C THR A 388 6.81 15.14 -9.46
N GLY A 389 5.69 15.63 -8.93
CA GLY A 389 4.70 14.79 -8.26
C GLY A 389 3.59 14.29 -9.19
N ILE A 390 3.69 14.54 -10.50
CA ILE A 390 2.66 14.15 -11.47
C ILE A 390 2.52 12.61 -11.45
N PRO A 391 1.31 12.08 -11.21
CA PRO A 391 1.05 10.65 -11.34
C PRO A 391 1.21 10.21 -12.79
N THR A 392 1.95 9.12 -12.98
CA THR A 392 2.31 8.57 -14.29
C THR A 392 1.91 7.11 -14.37
N SER A 393 1.76 6.63 -15.61
CA SER A 393 1.48 5.23 -15.92
C SER A 393 2.32 4.80 -17.11
N ILE A 394 2.62 3.51 -17.18
CA ILE A 394 3.15 2.87 -18.38
C ILE A 394 1.98 2.38 -19.22
N VAL A 395 1.94 2.75 -20.49
CA VAL A 395 1.06 2.17 -21.50
C VAL A 395 1.87 1.18 -22.33
N ILE A 396 1.41 -0.06 -22.39
CA ILE A 396 1.99 -1.12 -23.21
C ILE A 396 1.17 -1.27 -24.48
N ILE A 397 1.84 -1.12 -25.62
CA ILE A 397 1.34 -1.39 -26.96
C ILE A 397 1.91 -2.71 -27.44
N ASN A 398 1.09 -3.52 -28.10
CA ASN A 398 1.53 -4.75 -28.74
C ASN A 398 0.72 -4.99 -30.03
N LYS A 399 1.40 -5.01 -31.18
CA LYS A 399 0.78 -5.28 -32.48
C LYS A 399 0.48 -6.77 -32.71
N ASN A 400 1.12 -7.65 -31.95
CA ASN A 400 0.98 -9.10 -32.06
C ASN A 400 0.56 -9.74 -30.73
N LYS A 401 -0.58 -9.29 -30.20
CA LYS A 401 -1.16 -9.87 -28.98
C LYS A 401 -1.44 -11.36 -29.14
N GLN A 402 -1.09 -12.13 -28.11
CA GLN A 402 -1.47 -13.53 -27.99
C GLN A 402 -2.99 -13.69 -28.07
N ARG A 403 -3.46 -14.79 -28.68
CA ARG A 403 -4.90 -15.04 -28.93
C ARG A 403 -5.79 -14.85 -27.69
N GLN A 404 -5.31 -15.26 -26.51
CA GLN A 404 -6.04 -15.14 -25.25
C GLN A 404 -6.18 -13.70 -24.70
N ARG A 405 -5.30 -12.80 -25.16
CA ARG A 405 -5.21 -11.39 -24.76
C ARG A 405 -5.89 -10.42 -25.74
N LYS A 406 -6.30 -10.91 -26.92
CA LYS A 406 -7.02 -10.10 -27.92
C LYS A 406 -8.32 -9.53 -27.37
N HIS A 407 -8.65 -8.30 -27.78
CA HIS A 407 -9.79 -7.50 -27.35
C HIS A 407 -9.89 -7.28 -25.84
N LYS A 408 -8.74 -7.35 -25.15
CA LYS A 408 -8.63 -7.15 -23.70
C LYS A 408 -7.44 -6.25 -23.38
N VAL A 409 -7.56 -5.57 -22.25
CA VAL A 409 -6.51 -4.74 -21.65
C VAL A 409 -6.34 -5.13 -20.19
N LEU A 410 -5.10 -5.34 -19.76
CA LEU A 410 -4.76 -5.53 -18.36
C LEU A 410 -4.50 -4.18 -17.68
N PHE A 411 -5.28 -3.85 -16.65
CA PHE A 411 -5.01 -2.71 -15.79
C PHE A 411 -4.32 -3.19 -14.51
N VAL A 412 -3.22 -2.54 -14.14
CA VAL A 412 -2.45 -2.82 -12.92
C VAL A 412 -2.31 -1.53 -12.11
N ASP A 413 -2.73 -1.54 -10.84
CA ASP A 413 -2.54 -0.44 -9.90
C ASP A 413 -1.38 -0.73 -8.96
N ALA A 414 -0.17 -0.32 -9.37
CA ALA A 414 1.04 -0.38 -8.56
C ALA A 414 1.30 0.91 -7.77
N SER A 415 0.31 1.81 -7.65
CA SER A 415 0.50 3.12 -7.01
C SER A 415 0.90 3.05 -5.52
N GLN A 416 0.67 1.90 -4.88
CA GLN A 416 0.96 1.65 -3.46
C GLN A 416 2.21 0.77 -3.24
N ASP A 417 2.86 0.31 -4.30
CA ASP A 417 3.97 -0.65 -4.25
C ASP A 417 5.30 0.10 -4.44
N PHE A 418 5.84 0.65 -3.34
CA PHE A 418 7.11 1.39 -3.35
C PHE A 418 7.74 1.48 -1.95
N PHE A 419 9.01 1.86 -1.91
CA PHE A 419 9.69 2.31 -0.71
C PHE A 419 9.85 3.84 -0.73
N SER A 420 9.44 4.52 0.34
CA SER A 420 9.57 5.98 0.42
C SER A 420 10.95 6.40 0.92
N LYS A 421 11.69 7.18 0.11
CA LYS A 421 12.90 7.89 0.54
C LYS A 421 12.63 9.39 0.63
N ARG A 422 13.46 10.12 1.39
CA ARG A 422 13.28 11.55 1.71
C ARG A 422 12.97 12.45 0.51
N GLN A 423 13.51 12.16 -0.67
CA GLN A 423 13.38 12.99 -1.88
C GLN A 423 12.54 12.35 -2.98
N MET A 424 12.37 11.01 -2.97
CA MET A 424 11.76 10.27 -4.07
C MET A 424 11.26 8.92 -3.58
N ASN A 425 10.21 8.41 -4.18
CA ASN A 425 9.81 7.02 -4.01
C ASN A 425 10.65 6.13 -4.94
N VAL A 426 10.83 4.87 -4.56
CA VAL A 426 11.63 3.90 -5.33
C VAL A 426 10.87 2.58 -5.42
N LEU A 427 10.84 1.99 -6.61
CA LEU A 427 10.35 0.62 -6.80
C LEU A 427 11.42 -0.37 -6.28
N ARG A 428 11.02 -1.29 -5.40
CA ARG A 428 11.87 -2.40 -4.96
C ARG A 428 11.84 -3.51 -6.01
N GLU A 429 12.80 -4.43 -5.97
CA GLU A 429 12.80 -5.61 -6.85
C GLU A 429 11.50 -6.41 -6.73
N ASP A 430 11.00 -6.63 -5.50
CA ASP A 430 9.74 -7.34 -5.27
C ASP A 430 8.54 -6.62 -5.92
N ASP A 431 8.53 -5.28 -5.92
CA ASP A 431 7.47 -4.49 -6.56
C ASP A 431 7.52 -4.70 -8.09
N ILE A 432 8.72 -4.65 -8.68
CA ILE A 432 8.94 -4.90 -10.11
C ILE A 432 8.51 -6.34 -10.48
N HIS A 433 8.99 -7.34 -9.74
CA HIS A 433 8.66 -8.74 -9.95
C HIS A 433 7.16 -8.99 -9.86
N LYS A 434 6.47 -8.38 -8.90
CA LYS A 434 5.01 -8.50 -8.75
C LYS A 434 4.27 -7.96 -9.97
N ILE A 435 4.68 -6.80 -10.48
CA ILE A 435 4.05 -6.19 -11.67
C ILE A 435 4.32 -7.05 -12.91
N VAL A 436 5.57 -7.46 -13.15
CA VAL A 436 5.96 -8.31 -14.29
C VAL A 436 5.21 -9.64 -14.26
N CYS A 437 5.19 -10.33 -13.12
CA CYS A 437 4.43 -11.58 -12.95
C CYS A 437 2.93 -11.39 -13.25
N SER A 438 2.35 -10.26 -12.86
CA SER A 438 0.94 -9.97 -13.12
C SER A 438 0.66 -9.73 -14.60
N PHE A 439 1.58 -9.06 -15.30
CA PHE A 439 1.52 -8.90 -16.76
C PHE A 439 1.68 -10.23 -17.50
N GLU A 440 2.58 -11.10 -17.07
CA GLU A 440 2.79 -12.43 -17.64
C GLU A 440 1.57 -13.33 -17.49
N LYS A 441 1.03 -13.41 -16.27
CA LYS A 441 -0.18 -14.21 -15.98
C LYS A 441 -1.40 -13.69 -16.71
N PHE A 442 -1.54 -12.37 -16.86
CA PHE A 442 -2.66 -11.72 -17.55
C PHE A 442 -4.03 -12.14 -16.98
N GLU A 443 -4.13 -12.14 -15.64
CA GLU A 443 -5.33 -12.54 -14.91
C GLU A 443 -5.79 -11.41 -13.99
N SER A 444 -7.09 -11.41 -13.63
CA SER A 444 -7.61 -10.46 -12.65
C SER A 444 -7.35 -10.99 -11.24
N VAL A 445 -6.66 -10.20 -10.41
CA VAL A 445 -6.28 -10.60 -9.05
C VAL A 445 -6.62 -9.48 -8.07
N GLY A 446 -7.69 -9.70 -7.31
CA GLY A 446 -8.13 -8.84 -6.21
C GLY A 446 -8.20 -7.37 -6.60
N THR A 447 -7.57 -6.53 -5.77
CA THR A 447 -7.52 -5.07 -5.94
C THR A 447 -6.30 -4.60 -6.72
N PHE A 448 -5.42 -5.51 -7.16
CA PHE A 448 -4.12 -5.14 -7.76
C PHE A 448 -4.17 -5.07 -9.28
N CYS A 449 -4.77 -6.07 -9.94
CA CYS A 449 -4.89 -6.07 -11.39
C CYS A 449 -6.25 -6.60 -11.87
N LYS A 450 -6.71 -6.09 -13.01
CA LYS A 450 -7.97 -6.48 -13.63
C LYS A 450 -7.85 -6.51 -15.14
N VAL A 451 -8.34 -7.58 -15.74
CA VAL A 451 -8.50 -7.72 -17.19
C VAL A 451 -9.88 -7.20 -17.58
N VAL A 452 -9.91 -6.28 -18.54
CA VAL A 452 -11.14 -5.60 -18.98
C VAL A 452 -11.26 -5.74 -20.49
N SER A 453 -12.48 -5.97 -20.98
CA SER A 453 -12.73 -6.03 -22.42
C SER A 453 -12.59 -4.65 -23.06
N VAL A 454 -12.16 -4.60 -24.33
CA VAL A 454 -12.08 -3.34 -25.09
C VAL A 454 -13.48 -2.68 -25.17
N ASP A 455 -14.53 -3.46 -25.37
CA ASP A 455 -15.91 -2.94 -25.44
C ASP A 455 -16.35 -2.24 -24.14
N ASP A 456 -16.00 -2.81 -22.98
CA ASP A 456 -16.26 -2.17 -21.68
C ASP A 456 -15.53 -0.84 -21.55
N ILE A 457 -14.29 -0.75 -22.03
CA ILE A 457 -13.49 0.48 -22.01
C ILE A 457 -14.08 1.55 -22.93
N LEU A 458 -14.46 1.16 -24.15
CA LEU A 458 -15.12 2.04 -25.13
C LEU A 458 -16.43 2.60 -24.58
N SER A 459 -17.24 1.77 -23.89
CA SER A 459 -18.48 2.20 -23.24
C SER A 459 -18.27 3.24 -22.13
N LYS A 460 -17.06 3.30 -21.56
CA LYS A 460 -16.65 4.22 -20.49
C LYS A 460 -15.83 5.40 -20.99
N ASN A 461 -16.15 5.88 -22.20
CA ASN A 461 -15.49 7.02 -22.85
C ASN A 461 -13.99 6.80 -23.11
N SER A 462 -13.57 5.54 -23.29
CA SER A 462 -12.18 5.18 -23.58
C SER A 462 -11.18 5.75 -22.59
N ASN A 463 -11.59 5.80 -21.32
CA ASN A 463 -10.74 6.24 -20.23
C ASN A 463 -9.81 5.09 -19.86
N LEU A 464 -8.51 5.30 -19.94
CA LEU A 464 -7.48 4.31 -19.62
C LEU A 464 -6.87 4.50 -18.23
N ASN A 465 -7.38 5.43 -17.42
CA ASN A 465 -6.90 5.60 -16.06
C ASN A 465 -7.25 4.36 -15.22
N THR A 466 -6.25 3.74 -14.60
CA THR A 466 -6.39 2.47 -13.86
C THR A 466 -7.46 2.52 -12.78
N THR A 467 -7.61 3.66 -12.09
CA THR A 467 -8.57 3.84 -10.97
C THR A 467 -10.03 3.60 -11.36
N HIS A 468 -10.37 3.67 -12.66
CA HIS A 468 -11.70 3.34 -13.17
C HIS A 468 -12.00 1.82 -13.21
N TYR A 469 -10.97 0.99 -13.11
CA TYR A 469 -11.05 -0.46 -13.30
C TYR A 469 -10.54 -1.24 -12.09
N VAL A 470 -9.49 -0.74 -11.46
CA VAL A 470 -8.80 -1.37 -10.33
C VAL A 470 -8.28 -0.29 -9.38
N ASN A 471 -8.39 -0.53 -8.08
CA ASN A 471 -7.97 0.41 -7.04
C ASN A 471 -7.37 -0.38 -5.88
N ASN A 472 -6.06 -0.30 -5.72
CA ASN A 472 -5.29 -1.03 -4.72
C ASN A 472 -5.08 -0.22 -3.42
N SER A 473 -5.88 0.81 -3.18
CA SER A 473 -5.76 1.63 -1.97
C SER A 473 -5.98 0.81 -0.70
N PRO A 474 -5.33 1.17 0.43
CA PRO A 474 -5.51 0.50 1.71
C PRO A 474 -6.98 0.38 2.13
N VAL A 475 -7.77 1.45 1.90
CA VAL A 475 -9.19 1.48 2.25
C VAL A 475 -9.99 0.43 1.47
N ILE A 476 -9.71 0.26 0.17
CA ILE A 476 -10.40 -0.78 -0.64
C ILE A 476 -9.99 -2.18 -0.19
N ARG A 477 -8.72 -2.42 0.16
CA ARG A 477 -8.28 -3.70 0.73
C ARG A 477 -8.96 -4.03 2.05
N GLU A 478 -9.12 -3.03 2.91
CA GLU A 478 -9.88 -3.17 4.17
C GLU A 478 -11.36 -3.43 3.92
N ILE A 479 -11.97 -2.74 2.95
CA ILE A 479 -13.36 -2.99 2.53
C ILE A 479 -13.52 -4.44 2.06
N ASP A 480 -12.64 -4.92 1.18
CA ASP A 480 -12.69 -6.30 0.69
C ASP A 480 -12.48 -7.33 1.81
N ALA A 481 -11.57 -7.05 2.75
CA ALA A 481 -11.38 -7.89 3.93
C ALA A 481 -12.63 -7.94 4.81
N LEU A 482 -13.26 -6.80 5.13
CA LEU A 482 -14.49 -6.74 5.92
C LEU A 482 -15.68 -7.37 5.20
N LEU A 483 -15.73 -7.27 3.87
CA LEU A 483 -16.75 -7.89 3.05
C LEU A 483 -16.63 -9.42 3.00
N SER A 484 -15.48 -10.01 3.35
CA SER A 484 -15.34 -11.47 3.48
C SER A 484 -16.18 -12.03 4.63
N HIS A 485 -16.43 -11.26 5.69
CA HIS A 485 -17.34 -11.67 6.78
C HIS A 485 -18.81 -11.74 6.37
N HIS A 486 -19.15 -11.27 5.16
CA HIS A 486 -20.49 -11.31 4.58
C HIS A 486 -20.61 -12.40 3.49
N GLU A 487 -19.67 -13.34 3.44
CA GLU A 487 -19.70 -14.46 2.51
C GLU A 487 -20.99 -15.28 2.70
N GLY A 488 -21.64 -15.64 1.58
CA GLY A 488 -22.96 -16.28 1.58
C GLY A 488 -24.16 -15.33 1.48
N PHE A 489 -23.96 -14.00 1.62
CA PHE A 489 -25.00 -13.02 1.31
C PHE A 489 -24.88 -12.50 -0.12
N GLU A 490 -26.02 -12.37 -0.81
CA GLU A 490 -26.04 -11.81 -2.16
C GLU A 490 -25.68 -10.32 -2.10
N ARG A 491 -24.64 -9.91 -2.82
CA ARG A 491 -24.29 -8.49 -2.97
C ARG A 491 -25.14 -7.88 -4.06
N VAL A 492 -26.04 -6.98 -3.68
CA VAL A 492 -26.98 -6.37 -4.61
C VAL A 492 -26.68 -4.87 -4.73
N PRO A 493 -26.48 -4.34 -5.95
CA PRO A 493 -26.26 -2.92 -6.15
C PRO A 493 -27.55 -2.13 -5.88
N LEU A 494 -27.42 -0.93 -5.32
CA LEU A 494 -28.55 -0.03 -5.06
C LEU A 494 -29.16 0.55 -6.36
N SER A 495 -28.54 0.31 -7.52
CA SER A 495 -29.13 0.54 -8.84
C SER A 495 -30.22 -0.49 -9.20
N ASN A 496 -30.28 -1.63 -8.51
CA ASN A 496 -31.23 -2.69 -8.79
C ASN A 496 -32.66 -2.27 -8.41
N LYS A 497 -33.53 -2.14 -9.43
CA LYS A 497 -34.94 -1.73 -9.27
C LYS A 497 -35.80 -2.71 -8.46
N LYS A 498 -35.39 -3.97 -8.33
CA LYS A 498 -36.08 -4.97 -7.48
C LYS A 498 -35.81 -4.72 -5.99
N LEU A 499 -34.67 -4.13 -5.67
CA LEU A 499 -34.26 -3.81 -4.30
C LEU A 499 -34.67 -2.38 -3.91
N VAL A 500 -34.34 -1.41 -4.76
CA VAL A 500 -34.53 0.02 -4.50
C VAL A 500 -35.67 0.55 -5.36
N LYS A 501 -36.75 1.00 -4.70
CA LYS A 501 -37.93 1.60 -5.33
C LYS A 501 -37.63 2.99 -5.88
N SER A 502 -36.93 3.82 -5.11
CA SER A 502 -36.56 5.18 -5.52
C SER A 502 -35.30 5.68 -4.81
N VAL A 503 -34.59 6.61 -5.48
CA VAL A 503 -33.50 7.40 -4.89
C VAL A 503 -33.74 8.85 -5.30
N SER A 504 -34.04 9.73 -4.35
CA SER A 504 -34.44 11.12 -4.56
C SER A 504 -33.75 12.06 -3.57
N VAL A 505 -33.71 13.36 -3.88
CA VAL A 505 -33.25 14.37 -2.93
C VAL A 505 -34.43 14.75 -2.04
N ALA A 506 -34.21 14.71 -0.72
CA ALA A 506 -35.18 14.98 0.32
C ALA A 506 -34.78 16.20 1.15
N SER A 507 -35.78 16.84 1.76
CA SER A 507 -35.69 18.12 2.48
C SER A 507 -36.44 17.98 3.80
N ALA A 508 -35.82 18.36 4.92
CA ALA A 508 -36.45 18.23 6.23
C ALA A 508 -37.74 19.07 6.39
N VAL A 509 -38.03 19.97 5.45
CA VAL A 509 -39.17 20.90 5.50
C VAL A 509 -40.35 20.42 4.64
N ASP A 510 -40.12 19.54 3.65
CA ASP A 510 -41.07 19.32 2.54
C ASP A 510 -41.60 17.88 2.39
N ASP A 511 -41.12 16.91 3.19
CA ASP A 511 -41.37 15.49 2.93
C ASP A 511 -42.44 14.84 3.85
N LEU A 512 -43.30 14.03 3.22
CA LEU A 512 -44.12 13.02 3.89
C LEU A 512 -43.25 11.79 4.18
N ASP A 513 -43.19 11.35 5.44
CA ASP A 513 -42.49 10.11 5.80
C ASP A 513 -43.03 8.92 5.00
N GLU A 514 -42.13 8.23 4.32
CA GLU A 514 -42.44 7.04 3.52
C GLU A 514 -41.96 5.78 4.23
N SER A 515 -42.80 4.73 4.24
CA SER A 515 -42.46 3.47 4.91
C SER A 515 -41.23 2.82 4.28
N ASN A 516 -40.28 2.36 5.10
CA ASN A 516 -39.09 1.60 4.70
C ASN A 516 -38.09 2.39 3.83
N ALA A 517 -37.66 3.57 4.32
CA ALA A 517 -36.65 4.40 3.69
C ALA A 517 -35.53 4.81 4.66
N ILE A 518 -34.34 5.10 4.12
CA ILE A 518 -33.24 5.74 4.85
C ILE A 518 -32.85 7.05 4.19
N TYR A 519 -32.27 7.96 4.98
CA TYR A 519 -31.87 9.29 4.55
C TYR A 519 -30.38 9.52 4.80
N PHE A 520 -29.60 9.66 3.73
CA PHE A 520 -28.18 10.02 3.80
C PHE A 520 -28.02 11.53 3.82
N LYS A 521 -27.22 12.05 4.75
CA LYS A 521 -26.82 13.45 4.70
C LYS A 521 -25.97 13.70 3.45
N ARG A 522 -26.26 14.76 2.68
CA ARG A 522 -25.50 15.02 1.45
C ARG A 522 -24.06 15.44 1.68
N ILE A 523 -23.75 16.06 2.81
CA ILE A 523 -22.40 16.55 3.13
C ILE A 523 -21.77 15.62 4.17
N ARG A 524 -20.55 15.15 3.90
CA ARG A 524 -19.81 14.18 4.74
C ARG A 524 -20.65 12.94 5.08
N PRO A 525 -21.16 12.21 4.07
CA PRO A 525 -22.02 11.04 4.29
C PRO A 525 -21.36 9.94 5.13
N GLU A 526 -20.02 9.84 5.12
CA GLU A 526 -19.22 8.86 5.86
C GLU A 526 -19.20 9.10 7.39
N VAL A 527 -19.44 10.36 7.82
CA VAL A 527 -19.50 10.73 9.24
C VAL A 527 -20.95 11.01 9.68
N GLY A 528 -21.81 11.46 8.76
CA GLY A 528 -23.20 11.81 9.05
C GLY A 528 -24.05 10.64 9.54
N ALA A 529 -24.93 10.92 10.50
CA ALA A 529 -25.93 9.96 10.95
C ALA A 529 -26.92 9.61 9.82
N ILE A 530 -27.29 8.34 9.72
CA ILE A 530 -28.27 7.85 8.75
C ILE A 530 -29.62 7.82 9.42
N LEU A 531 -30.60 8.53 8.86
CA LEU A 531 -31.89 8.70 9.49
C LEU A 531 -32.91 7.72 8.90
N LEU A 532 -33.87 7.29 9.73
CA LEU A 532 -35.06 6.53 9.29
C LEU A 532 -36.26 7.44 9.03
N SER A 533 -36.23 8.66 9.55
CA SER A 533 -37.28 9.67 9.39
C SER A 533 -36.65 11.07 9.44
N LEU A 534 -37.27 12.02 8.73
CA LEU A 534 -36.93 13.43 8.81
C LEU A 534 -37.85 14.20 9.79
N LYS A 535 -38.68 13.50 10.58
CA LYS A 535 -39.53 14.09 11.63
C LYS A 535 -38.84 14.07 12.98
N GLY A 536 -38.80 15.23 13.65
CA GLY A 536 -38.39 15.35 15.05
C GLY A 536 -37.55 16.60 15.35
N PRO A 537 -37.52 17.07 16.62
CA PRO A 537 -36.81 18.30 17.00
C PRO A 537 -35.28 18.21 16.87
N SER A 538 -34.73 16.99 16.74
CA SER A 538 -33.31 16.68 16.67
C SER A 538 -32.78 16.44 15.24
N VAL A 539 -33.61 16.59 14.21
CA VAL A 539 -33.19 16.37 12.81
C VAL A 539 -32.30 17.52 12.33
N PRO A 540 -31.07 17.25 11.86
CA PRO A 540 -30.19 18.31 11.37
C PRO A 540 -30.78 19.01 10.15
N LYS A 541 -30.74 20.35 10.11
CA LYS A 541 -31.08 21.11 8.91
C LYS A 541 -30.13 20.73 7.76
N GLY A 542 -30.68 20.41 6.59
CA GLY A 542 -29.89 20.06 5.42
C GLY A 542 -30.69 19.35 4.33
N LYS A 543 -30.02 19.07 3.20
CA LYS A 543 -30.53 18.22 2.13
C LYS A 543 -30.06 16.79 2.33
N PHE A 544 -30.95 15.84 2.10
CA PHE A 544 -30.70 14.41 2.25
C PHE A 544 -30.88 13.71 0.91
N ILE A 545 -30.31 12.51 0.78
CA ILE A 545 -30.69 11.55 -0.27
C ILE A 545 -31.58 10.49 0.39
N GLN A 546 -32.84 10.45 -0.01
CA GLN A 546 -33.77 9.39 0.39
C GLN A 546 -33.54 8.17 -0.50
N VAL A 547 -33.41 7.00 0.12
CA VAL A 547 -33.40 5.71 -0.55
C VAL A 547 -34.55 4.88 -0.02
N ARG A 548 -35.47 4.50 -0.90
CA ARG A 548 -36.64 3.69 -0.55
C ARG A 548 -36.43 2.24 -0.96
N PHE A 549 -36.56 1.32 -0.02
CA PHE A 549 -36.31 -0.10 -0.26
C PHE A 549 -37.61 -0.90 -0.44
N CYS A 550 -37.51 -2.00 -1.17
CA CYS A 550 -38.52 -3.03 -1.17
C CYS A 550 -38.51 -3.77 0.18
N LYS A 551 -39.57 -3.61 0.97
CA LYS A 551 -39.68 -4.15 2.34
C LYS A 551 -39.50 -5.67 2.40
N ASP A 552 -39.91 -6.39 1.37
CA ASP A 552 -39.78 -7.85 1.29
C ASP A 552 -38.33 -8.32 1.04
N LYS A 553 -37.43 -7.39 0.70
CA LYS A 553 -36.03 -7.67 0.38
C LYS A 553 -35.07 -7.06 1.38
N LEU A 554 -35.28 -5.82 1.77
CA LEU A 554 -34.38 -5.07 2.63
C LEU A 554 -35.15 -4.14 3.56
N LEU A 555 -34.98 -4.35 4.85
CA LEU A 555 -35.51 -3.50 5.91
C LEU A 555 -34.62 -2.26 6.08
N ALA A 556 -35.25 -1.09 6.19
CA ALA A 556 -34.56 0.19 6.32
C ALA A 556 -33.68 0.25 7.59
N GLU A 557 -34.12 -0.38 8.67
CA GLU A 557 -33.40 -0.49 9.93
C GLU A 557 -32.10 -1.28 9.77
N TYR A 558 -32.15 -2.41 9.05
CA TYR A 558 -30.95 -3.18 8.73
C TYR A 558 -30.02 -2.39 7.80
N ALA A 559 -30.56 -1.75 6.77
CA ALA A 559 -29.79 -0.91 5.86
C ALA A 559 -29.08 0.23 6.60
N LYS A 560 -29.75 0.88 7.55
CA LYS A 560 -29.16 1.89 8.44
C LYS A 560 -27.99 1.30 9.22
N LEU A 561 -28.18 0.17 9.91
CA LEU A 561 -27.11 -0.49 10.68
C LEU A 561 -25.91 -0.83 9.81
N PHE A 562 -26.14 -1.35 8.61
CA PHE A 562 -25.08 -1.65 7.66
C PHE A 562 -24.28 -0.40 7.28
N PHE A 563 -24.95 0.68 6.85
CA PHE A 563 -24.25 1.88 6.40
C PHE A 563 -23.61 2.68 7.55
N GLU A 564 -24.06 2.51 8.79
CA GLU A 564 -23.41 3.07 9.99
C GLU A 564 -22.25 2.24 10.54
N SER A 565 -22.12 0.98 10.12
CA SER A 565 -21.00 0.10 10.46
C SER A 565 -19.66 0.60 9.89
N GLU A 566 -18.55 0.06 10.39
CA GLU A 566 -17.21 0.36 9.85
C GLU A 566 -17.14 0.14 8.33
N LEU A 567 -17.62 -1.03 7.87
CA LEU A 567 -17.66 -1.36 6.45
C LEU A 567 -18.51 -0.35 5.66
N GLY A 568 -19.73 -0.07 6.12
CA GLY A 568 -20.64 0.88 5.49
C GLY A 568 -20.06 2.28 5.37
N ARG A 569 -19.42 2.79 6.42
CA ARG A 569 -18.76 4.09 6.44
C ARG A 569 -17.55 4.14 5.50
N LYS A 570 -16.73 3.10 5.46
CA LYS A 570 -15.62 3.00 4.49
C LYS A 570 -16.15 2.97 3.05
N MET A 571 -17.24 2.25 2.77
CA MET A 571 -17.88 2.27 1.45
C MET A 571 -18.40 3.66 1.07
N LEU A 572 -18.99 4.40 2.03
CA LEU A 572 -19.43 5.78 1.81
C LEU A 572 -18.27 6.75 1.58
N SER A 573 -17.11 6.54 2.22
CA SER A 573 -15.93 7.40 2.06
C SER A 573 -15.27 7.28 0.68
N GLN A 574 -15.47 6.15 -0.01
CA GLN A 574 -14.95 5.91 -1.37
C GLN A 574 -15.82 6.53 -2.47
N ILE A 575 -16.97 7.09 -2.11
CA ILE A 575 -17.86 7.69 -3.09
C ILE A 575 -17.23 8.97 -3.66
N PRO A 576 -17.14 9.12 -4.99
CA PRO A 576 -16.73 10.37 -5.61
C PRO A 576 -17.69 11.49 -5.18
N THR A 577 -17.17 12.48 -4.46
CA THR A 577 -17.88 13.69 -4.08
C THR A 577 -17.28 14.88 -4.83
N GLY A 578 -18.11 15.87 -5.19
CA GLY A 578 -17.69 16.98 -6.07
C GLY A 578 -16.46 17.74 -5.57
N THR A 579 -15.68 18.31 -6.51
CA THR A 579 -14.36 18.92 -6.27
C THR A 579 -14.37 20.19 -5.42
N SER A 580 -15.50 20.92 -5.34
CA SER A 580 -15.59 22.19 -4.59
C SER A 580 -16.36 22.06 -3.28
N ILE A 581 -17.41 21.23 -3.25
CA ILE A 581 -18.16 20.86 -2.04
C ILE A 581 -18.45 19.37 -2.18
N GLN A 582 -17.93 18.58 -1.24
CA GLN A 582 -18.14 17.14 -1.20
C GLN A 582 -19.61 16.83 -0.89
N SER A 583 -20.45 16.82 -1.94
CA SER A 583 -21.87 16.54 -1.83
C SER A 583 -22.23 15.23 -2.52
N LEU A 584 -22.91 14.36 -1.80
CA LEU A 584 -23.43 13.10 -2.27
C LEU A 584 -24.51 13.34 -3.32
N SER A 585 -24.44 12.56 -4.40
CA SER A 585 -25.41 12.56 -5.50
C SER A 585 -26.24 11.27 -5.52
N SER A 586 -27.40 11.30 -6.18
CA SER A 586 -28.24 10.11 -6.32
C SER A 586 -27.56 9.02 -7.17
N SER A 587 -26.74 9.37 -8.15
CA SER A 587 -25.98 8.38 -8.95
C SER A 587 -24.89 7.71 -8.12
N SER A 588 -24.21 8.48 -7.28
CA SER A 588 -23.19 8.00 -6.34
C SER A 588 -23.73 6.96 -5.35
N ILE A 589 -24.94 7.17 -4.82
CA ILE A 589 -25.60 6.18 -3.96
C ILE A 589 -25.97 4.91 -4.74
N ARG A 590 -26.46 5.06 -5.98
CA ARG A 590 -26.85 3.92 -6.82
C ARG A 590 -25.68 2.99 -7.18
N SER A 591 -24.44 3.48 -7.16
CA SER A 591 -23.25 2.64 -7.40
C SER A 591 -22.82 1.79 -6.20
N LEU A 592 -23.34 2.07 -5.00
CA LEU A 592 -23.06 1.23 -3.83
C LEU A 592 -23.73 -0.14 -3.97
N SER A 593 -23.12 -1.14 -3.34
CA SER A 593 -23.71 -2.46 -3.17
C SER A 593 -23.84 -2.79 -1.69
N ILE A 594 -24.87 -3.54 -1.34
CA ILE A 594 -25.10 -4.00 0.03
C ILE A 594 -25.22 -5.53 0.02
N PRO A 595 -24.52 -6.25 0.91
CA PRO A 595 -24.77 -7.67 1.15
C PRO A 595 -26.12 -7.84 1.87
N ILE A 596 -27.01 -8.65 1.31
CA ILE A 596 -28.38 -8.80 1.80
C ILE A 596 -28.59 -10.19 2.38
N PRO A 597 -28.73 -10.31 3.72
CA PRO A 597 -29.17 -11.56 4.33
C PRO A 597 -30.69 -11.75 4.17
N LYS A 598 -31.18 -12.97 4.44
CA LYS A 598 -32.63 -13.26 4.40
C LYS A 598 -33.41 -12.35 5.38
N PRO A 599 -34.69 -12.01 5.10
CA PRO A 599 -35.48 -11.12 5.95
C PRO A 599 -35.51 -11.52 7.44
N ASP A 600 -35.59 -12.81 7.74
CA ASP A 600 -35.59 -13.30 9.15
C ASP A 600 -34.28 -12.98 9.87
N VAL A 601 -33.15 -13.11 9.17
CA VAL A 601 -31.83 -12.76 9.69
C VAL A 601 -31.70 -11.25 9.89
N GLN A 602 -32.24 -10.44 8.95
CA GLN A 602 -32.26 -8.99 9.12
C GLN A 602 -33.00 -8.59 10.41
N LEU A 603 -34.17 -9.22 10.67
CA LEU A 603 -34.96 -8.96 11.89
C LEU A 603 -34.21 -9.33 13.17
N GLU A 604 -33.53 -10.48 13.20
CA GLU A 604 -32.75 -10.88 14.37
C GLU A 604 -31.54 -9.94 14.59
N VAL A 605 -30.86 -9.51 13.52
CA VAL A 605 -29.77 -8.52 13.63
C VAL A 605 -30.30 -7.18 14.18
N ILE A 606 -31.43 -6.69 13.67
CA ILE A 606 -32.06 -5.46 14.16
C ILE A 606 -32.41 -5.60 15.64
N LYS A 607 -33.02 -6.71 16.04
CA LYS A 607 -33.43 -6.99 17.43
C LYS A 607 -32.23 -7.03 18.38
N VAL A 608 -31.14 -7.66 17.99
CA VAL A 608 -29.89 -7.68 18.77
C VAL A 608 -29.30 -6.28 18.86
N ALA A 609 -29.23 -5.55 17.75
CA ALA A 609 -28.72 -4.18 17.72
C ALA A 609 -29.53 -3.24 18.62
N SER A 610 -30.86 -3.35 18.63
CA SER A 610 -31.72 -2.57 19.54
C SER A 610 -31.44 -2.86 21.01
N LYS A 611 -31.19 -4.12 21.37
CA LYS A 611 -30.81 -4.49 22.75
C LYS A 611 -29.46 -3.89 23.15
N LEU A 612 -28.48 -3.94 22.24
CA LEU A 612 -27.15 -3.35 22.46
C LEU A 612 -27.22 -1.83 22.57
N GLU A 613 -28.10 -1.19 21.81
CA GLU A 613 -28.29 0.26 21.86
C GLU A 613 -28.86 0.70 23.21
N ILE A 614 -29.86 -0.02 23.74
CA ILE A 614 -30.40 0.23 25.09
C ILE A 614 -29.31 0.11 26.15
N ALA A 615 -28.45 -0.91 26.06
CA ALA A 615 -27.32 -1.07 26.97
C ALA A 615 -26.33 0.11 26.84
N ARG A 616 -26.02 0.54 25.61
CA ARG A 616 -25.16 1.69 25.36
C ARG A 616 -25.71 2.98 25.96
N GLU A 617 -27.00 3.23 25.80
CA GLU A 617 -27.67 4.40 26.40
C GLU A 617 -27.62 4.36 27.93
N GLN A 618 -27.78 3.19 28.56
CA GLN A 618 -27.64 3.04 30.01
C GLN A 618 -26.21 3.36 30.48
N ILE A 619 -25.19 2.90 29.74
CA ILE A 619 -23.78 3.20 30.03
C ILE A 619 -23.51 4.70 29.93
N GLU A 620 -24.00 5.36 28.88
CA GLU A 620 -23.88 6.82 28.71
C GLU A 620 -24.56 7.60 29.85
N VAL A 621 -25.70 7.11 30.35
CA VAL A 621 -26.36 7.69 31.53
C VAL A 621 -25.47 7.58 32.76
N PHE A 622 -24.75 6.48 32.95
CA PHE A 622 -23.80 6.34 34.07
C PHE A 622 -22.62 7.32 33.95
N PHE A 623 -22.01 7.45 32.77
CA PHE A 623 -20.95 8.44 32.55
C PHE A 623 -21.44 9.88 32.77
N LYS A 624 -22.65 10.20 32.29
CA LYS A 624 -23.26 11.50 32.53
C LYS A 624 -23.50 11.74 34.02
N LYS A 625 -24.05 10.76 34.75
CA LYS A 625 -24.25 10.88 36.21
C LYS A 625 -22.94 11.01 36.98
N LEU A 626 -21.87 10.30 36.59
CA LEU A 626 -20.55 10.44 37.22
C LEU A 626 -20.00 11.86 37.09
N THR A 627 -20.19 12.48 35.93
CA THR A 627 -19.71 13.85 35.66
C THR A 627 -20.60 14.93 36.28
N THR A 628 -21.93 14.71 36.37
CA THR A 628 -22.86 15.69 36.94
C THR A 628 -23.10 15.54 38.44
N GLU A 629 -22.95 14.32 39.00
CA GLU A 629 -23.24 13.97 40.39
C GLU A 629 -22.11 13.13 41.05
N PRO A 630 -20.85 13.60 41.06
CA PRO A 630 -19.69 12.80 41.49
C PRO A 630 -19.75 12.31 42.95
N LYS A 631 -20.58 12.94 43.81
CA LYS A 631 -20.79 12.49 45.19
C LYS A 631 -21.56 11.16 45.30
N LYS A 632 -22.23 10.71 44.24
CA LYS A 632 -22.97 9.43 44.19
C LYS A 632 -22.17 8.29 43.57
N TYR A 633 -20.84 8.43 43.44
CA TYR A 633 -20.00 7.46 42.74
C TYR A 633 -20.23 6.01 43.21
N LYS A 634 -20.38 5.74 44.51
CA LYS A 634 -20.66 4.38 45.03
C LYS A 634 -21.95 3.77 44.50
N SER A 635 -23.05 4.53 44.47
CA SER A 635 -24.32 4.05 43.91
C SER A 635 -24.25 3.83 42.40
N ILE A 636 -23.41 4.61 41.69
CA ILE A 636 -23.18 4.43 40.26
C ILE A 636 -22.28 3.22 40.01
N GLU A 637 -21.27 3.00 40.85
CA GLU A 637 -20.41 1.80 40.89
C GLU A 637 -21.29 0.55 41.08
N ASP A 638 -22.12 0.50 42.12
CA ASP A 638 -23.05 -0.62 42.37
C ASP A 638 -23.97 -0.91 41.17
N SER A 639 -24.53 0.13 40.55
CA SER A 639 -25.40 -0.02 39.37
C SER A 639 -24.64 -0.48 38.11
N THR A 640 -23.37 -0.09 38.00
CA THR A 640 -22.49 -0.49 36.90
C THR A 640 -22.11 -1.96 37.08
N ASP A 641 -21.76 -2.36 38.30
CA ASP A 641 -21.43 -3.74 38.65
C ASP A 641 -22.63 -4.68 38.45
N GLU A 642 -23.85 -4.26 38.81
CA GLU A 642 -25.08 -5.01 38.53
C GLU A 642 -25.34 -5.17 37.02
N MET A 643 -25.06 -4.14 36.22
CA MET A 643 -25.18 -4.20 34.76
C MET A 643 -24.12 -5.14 34.16
N VAL A 644 -22.87 -5.03 34.60
CA VAL A 644 -21.78 -5.92 34.19
C VAL A 644 -22.10 -7.36 34.59
N PHE A 645 -22.62 -7.59 35.80
CA PHE A 645 -23.05 -8.89 36.30
C PHE A 645 -24.11 -9.51 35.36
N ARG A 646 -25.18 -8.76 35.03
CA ARG A 646 -26.23 -9.21 34.10
C ARG A 646 -25.71 -9.52 32.70
N LEU A 647 -24.75 -8.73 32.18
CA LEU A 647 -24.11 -8.99 30.88
C LEU A 647 -23.12 -10.16 30.94
N SER A 648 -22.51 -10.41 32.09
CA SER A 648 -21.48 -11.44 32.32
C SER A 648 -22.03 -12.86 32.48
N ALA A 649 -23.34 -13.02 32.69
CA ALA A 649 -24.04 -14.31 32.80
C ALA A 649 -24.10 -15.12 31.47
N LEU A 650 -23.29 -14.77 30.47
CA LEU A 650 -23.31 -15.31 29.10
C LEU A 650 -22.03 -16.09 28.71
N SER A 651 -21.05 -16.31 29.60
CA SER A 651 -19.94 -17.28 29.37
C SER A 651 -19.28 -17.80 30.67
N ASP A 652 -19.15 -19.13 30.83
CA ASP A 652 -18.99 -19.74 32.17
C ASP A 652 -17.58 -19.84 32.76
N VAL A 653 -16.51 -20.07 31.99
CA VAL A 653 -15.20 -20.43 32.57
C VAL A 653 -14.42 -19.22 33.13
N LYS A 654 -14.37 -18.11 32.38
CA LYS A 654 -13.70 -16.87 32.84
C LYS A 654 -14.48 -16.19 33.97
N HIS A 655 -15.80 -16.39 33.99
CA HIS A 655 -16.68 -15.90 35.04
C HIS A 655 -16.39 -16.59 36.37
N LEU A 656 -16.25 -17.92 36.40
CA LEU A 656 -15.91 -18.65 37.63
C LEU A 656 -14.56 -18.20 38.22
N GLN A 657 -13.55 -17.95 37.38
CA GLN A 657 -12.26 -17.38 37.83
C GLN A 657 -12.43 -16.01 38.51
N HIS A 658 -13.28 -15.15 37.94
CA HIS A 658 -13.55 -13.84 38.49
C HIS A 658 -14.37 -13.92 39.80
N LEU A 659 -15.43 -14.73 39.84
CA LEU A 659 -16.25 -14.94 41.05
C LEU A 659 -15.40 -15.41 42.23
N ILE A 660 -14.54 -16.41 41.99
CA ILE A 660 -13.62 -16.92 43.02
C ILE A 660 -12.65 -15.84 43.52
N SER A 661 -12.21 -14.92 42.64
CA SER A 661 -11.31 -13.82 43.02
C SER A 661 -11.97 -12.75 43.90
N LEU A 662 -13.29 -12.61 43.85
CA LEU A 662 -14.04 -11.69 44.70
C LEU A 662 -14.18 -12.20 46.14
N GLY A 663 -13.97 -13.50 46.37
CA GLY A 663 -14.13 -14.14 47.68
C GLY A 663 -15.61 -14.33 48.07
N GLU A 664 -15.84 -14.78 49.31
CA GLU A 664 -17.19 -14.88 49.86
C GLU A 664 -17.77 -13.48 50.11
N THR A 665 -19.03 -13.31 49.76
CA THR A 665 -19.75 -12.04 49.88
C THR A 665 -21.16 -12.29 50.42
N ARG A 666 -21.96 -11.21 50.51
CA ARG A 666 -23.37 -11.32 50.87
C ARG A 666 -24.19 -12.14 49.88
N GLN A 667 -23.74 -12.30 48.64
CA GLN A 667 -24.42 -13.09 47.61
C GLN A 667 -23.56 -14.27 47.13
N MET A 668 -22.46 -14.59 47.83
CA MET A 668 -21.54 -15.65 47.42
C MET A 668 -20.99 -16.42 48.61
N GLU A 669 -21.09 -17.75 48.56
CA GLU A 669 -20.57 -18.67 49.59
C GLU A 669 -19.79 -19.81 48.92
N PHE A 670 -18.68 -20.24 49.55
CA PHE A 670 -17.87 -21.35 49.08
C PHE A 670 -17.97 -22.54 50.03
N LYS A 671 -18.11 -23.73 49.48
CA LYS A 671 -18.05 -24.99 50.24
C LYS A 671 -17.18 -25.98 49.51
N GLN A 672 -16.41 -26.77 50.25
CA GLN A 672 -15.49 -27.73 49.64
C GLN A 672 -16.18 -29.03 49.21
N SER A 673 -17.27 -29.41 49.87
CA SER A 673 -18.03 -30.66 49.65
C SER A 673 -19.46 -30.49 50.14
N PHE A 674 -20.40 -31.31 49.64
CA PHE A 674 -21.82 -31.24 50.02
C PHE A 674 -22.26 -32.34 51.00
N PHE A 675 -21.88 -33.58 50.71
CA PHE A 675 -22.38 -34.79 51.37
C PHE A 675 -21.61 -35.19 52.62
N ALA A 676 -20.32 -34.88 52.72
CA ALA A 676 -19.51 -35.26 53.88
C ALA A 676 -18.37 -34.26 54.17
N ASN A 677 -17.80 -34.36 55.37
CA ASN A 677 -16.66 -33.54 55.76
C ASN A 677 -15.42 -33.87 54.93
N VAL A 678 -14.73 -32.84 54.46
CA VAL A 678 -13.57 -32.92 53.55
C VAL A 678 -12.43 -33.76 54.11
N ASP A 679 -12.16 -33.69 55.40
CA ASP A 679 -11.06 -34.43 56.03
C ASP A 679 -11.33 -35.94 56.00
N LYS A 680 -12.59 -36.35 56.16
CA LYS A 680 -13.01 -37.76 56.01
C LYS A 680 -13.01 -38.21 54.55
N LEU A 681 -13.33 -37.30 53.62
CA LEU A 681 -13.31 -37.60 52.18
C LEU A 681 -11.89 -37.86 51.66
N ARG A 682 -10.87 -37.21 52.24
CA ARG A 682 -9.45 -37.38 51.86
C ARG A 682 -8.78 -38.61 52.48
N ASP A 683 -9.28 -39.11 53.60
CA ASP A 683 -8.75 -40.33 54.25
C ASP A 683 -9.30 -41.59 53.58
N GLU A 684 -8.55 -42.15 52.63
CA GLU A 684 -8.97 -43.32 51.85
C GLU A 684 -9.15 -44.59 52.70
N SER A 685 -8.57 -44.64 53.91
CA SER A 685 -8.59 -45.80 54.81
C SER A 685 -9.92 -46.00 55.56
N LYS A 686 -10.79 -44.99 55.58
CA LYS A 686 -12.06 -45.00 56.31
C LYS A 686 -13.25 -45.09 55.36
N LYS A 687 -14.30 -45.81 55.78
CA LYS A 687 -15.61 -45.75 55.11
C LYS A 687 -16.25 -44.38 55.38
N VAL A 688 -16.72 -43.70 54.34
CA VAL A 688 -17.35 -42.37 54.45
C VAL A 688 -18.86 -42.52 54.29
N GLU A 689 -19.59 -41.92 55.21
CA GLU A 689 -21.05 -41.85 55.19
C GLU A 689 -21.50 -40.40 54.99
N LYS A 690 -22.68 -40.21 54.41
CA LYS A 690 -23.27 -38.88 54.23
C LYS A 690 -23.51 -38.26 55.62
N ASN A 691 -23.01 -37.05 55.83
CA ASN A 691 -23.12 -36.33 57.09
C ASN A 691 -24.25 -35.30 57.00
N ARG A 692 -25.32 -35.56 57.74
CA ARG A 692 -26.52 -34.71 57.76
C ARG A 692 -26.25 -33.30 58.31
N ASP A 693 -25.29 -33.14 59.22
CA ASP A 693 -24.93 -31.85 59.81
C ASP A 693 -24.17 -30.97 58.80
N VAL A 694 -23.25 -31.58 58.04
CA VAL A 694 -22.54 -30.88 56.94
C VAL A 694 -23.54 -30.42 55.88
N GLN A 695 -24.47 -31.30 55.50
CA GLN A 695 -25.54 -30.93 54.58
C GLN A 695 -26.42 -29.82 55.15
N ALA A 696 -26.73 -29.85 56.46
CA ALA A 696 -27.57 -28.84 57.11
C ALA A 696 -26.92 -27.45 57.02
N GLU A 697 -25.60 -27.38 57.21
CA GLU A 697 -24.84 -26.13 57.14
C GLU A 697 -24.90 -25.51 55.74
N ILE A 698 -24.83 -26.33 54.69
CA ILE A 698 -24.83 -25.85 53.30
C ILE A 698 -26.24 -25.47 52.86
N ILE A 699 -27.23 -26.29 53.22
CA ILE A 699 -28.64 -26.02 52.91
C ILE A 699 -29.12 -24.78 53.67
N LYS A 700 -28.60 -24.53 54.87
CA LYS A 700 -28.80 -23.27 55.61
C LYS A 700 -28.37 -22.05 54.78
N ASP A 701 -27.21 -22.10 54.12
CA ASP A 701 -26.74 -20.99 53.28
C ASP A 701 -27.61 -20.83 52.02
N ILE A 702 -28.10 -21.94 51.43
CA ILE A 702 -29.07 -21.88 50.33
C ILE A 702 -30.37 -21.22 50.80
N VAL A 703 -30.94 -21.65 51.92
CA VAL A 703 -32.17 -21.07 52.49
C VAL A 703 -31.99 -19.59 52.82
N SER A 704 -30.82 -19.19 53.34
CA SER A 704 -30.54 -17.79 53.63
C SER A 704 -30.48 -16.91 52.37
N PHE A 705 -29.94 -17.43 51.25
CA PHE A 705 -29.99 -16.75 49.95
C PHE A 705 -31.42 -16.65 49.41
N LEU A 706 -32.18 -17.75 49.45
CA LEU A 706 -33.58 -17.77 49.00
C LEU A 706 -34.44 -16.77 49.77
N ASN A 707 -34.16 -16.59 51.06
CA ASN A 707 -34.92 -15.69 51.91
C ASN A 707 -34.50 -14.21 51.82
N THR A 708 -33.52 -13.88 50.98
CA THR A 708 -32.97 -12.53 50.85
C THR A 708 -32.90 -12.10 49.37
N GLU A 709 -31.77 -11.60 48.91
CA GLU A 709 -31.59 -11.02 47.57
C GLU A 709 -31.15 -12.07 46.54
N GLY A 710 -31.15 -13.36 46.92
CA GLY A 710 -30.57 -14.44 46.13
C GLY A 710 -29.05 -14.51 46.32
N GLY A 711 -28.41 -15.44 45.61
CA GLY A 711 -26.97 -15.62 45.70
C GLY A 711 -26.48 -16.86 44.96
N ILE A 712 -25.17 -17.07 45.02
CA ILE A 712 -24.47 -18.18 44.37
C ILE A 712 -23.71 -18.96 45.44
N LEU A 713 -23.95 -20.26 45.49
CA LEU A 713 -23.16 -21.19 46.29
C LEU A 713 -22.26 -22.01 45.36
N LEU A 714 -20.95 -21.98 45.59
CA LEU A 714 -19.98 -22.81 44.85
C LEU A 714 -19.52 -23.98 45.72
N ILE A 715 -19.73 -25.20 45.23
CA ILE A 715 -19.29 -26.44 45.88
C ILE A 715 -18.09 -27.01 45.12
N GLY A 716 -17.03 -27.35 45.85
CA GLY A 716 -15.72 -27.70 45.32
C GLY A 716 -14.72 -26.55 45.36
N VAL A 717 -14.97 -25.51 46.18
CA VAL A 717 -14.06 -24.37 46.40
C VAL A 717 -13.85 -24.22 47.91
N ASN A 718 -12.63 -23.90 48.34
CA ASN A 718 -12.36 -23.65 49.76
C ASN A 718 -12.51 -22.17 50.12
N ASP A 719 -12.53 -21.86 51.41
CA ASP A 719 -12.70 -20.50 51.95
C ASP A 719 -11.59 -19.52 51.52
N LYS A 720 -10.49 -20.04 50.96
CA LYS A 720 -9.38 -19.25 50.39
C LYS A 720 -9.48 -19.10 48.85
N GLY A 721 -10.61 -19.48 48.25
CA GLY A 721 -10.83 -19.44 46.80
C GLY A 721 -10.07 -20.50 45.99
N LYS A 722 -9.49 -21.53 46.62
CA LYS A 722 -8.81 -22.62 45.90
C LYS A 722 -9.82 -23.67 45.46
N VAL A 723 -9.87 -23.94 44.15
CA VAL A 723 -10.71 -25.00 43.56
C VAL A 723 -10.20 -26.38 43.96
N THR A 724 -10.97 -27.07 44.80
CA THR A 724 -10.72 -28.45 45.21
C THR A 724 -11.41 -29.45 44.30
N GLY A 725 -12.56 -29.07 43.73
CA GLY A 725 -13.43 -29.92 42.90
C GLY A 725 -14.31 -30.84 43.74
N VAL A 726 -15.47 -31.22 43.20
CA VAL A 726 -16.38 -32.22 43.78
C VAL A 726 -16.01 -33.66 43.39
N ASP A 727 -14.98 -33.84 42.58
CA ASP A 727 -14.57 -35.12 41.98
C ASP A 727 -14.25 -36.20 43.03
N ILE A 728 -13.65 -35.79 44.16
CA ILE A 728 -13.33 -36.69 45.29
C ILE A 728 -14.64 -37.24 45.89
N GLU A 729 -15.62 -36.37 46.09
CA GLU A 729 -16.91 -36.74 46.64
C GLU A 729 -17.70 -37.64 45.69
N GLN A 730 -17.69 -37.33 44.39
CA GLN A 730 -18.27 -38.20 43.35
C GLN A 730 -17.69 -39.61 43.37
N LYS A 731 -16.36 -39.72 43.44
CA LYS A 731 -15.68 -41.02 43.48
C LYS A 731 -15.99 -41.80 44.75
N ARG A 732 -16.00 -41.14 45.91
CA ARG A 732 -16.18 -41.80 47.22
C ARG A 732 -17.61 -42.31 47.44
N PHE A 733 -18.61 -41.64 46.88
CA PHE A 733 -20.01 -42.08 46.92
C PHE A 733 -20.46 -42.87 45.68
N GLY A 734 -19.56 -43.12 44.71
CA GLY A 734 -19.84 -43.96 43.55
C GLY A 734 -20.76 -43.33 42.50
N PHE A 735 -20.83 -42.00 42.44
CA PHE A 735 -21.60 -41.30 41.41
C PHE A 735 -20.87 -41.41 40.07
N LYS A 736 -21.48 -42.12 39.11
CA LYS A 736 -20.85 -42.41 37.80
C LYS A 736 -20.90 -41.21 36.83
N LYS A 737 -21.85 -40.30 37.04
CA LYS A 737 -22.07 -39.08 36.25
C LYS A 737 -22.51 -37.94 37.17
N MET A 738 -22.30 -36.71 36.72
CA MET A 738 -22.78 -35.51 37.43
C MET A 738 -24.29 -35.47 37.60
N ASP A 739 -25.06 -36.03 36.68
CA ASP A 739 -26.50 -36.19 36.83
C ASP A 739 -26.88 -36.97 38.10
N ASN A 740 -26.11 -38.02 38.46
CA ASN A 740 -26.36 -38.78 39.69
C ASN A 740 -26.07 -37.95 40.94
N TYR A 741 -25.04 -37.10 40.88
CA TYR A 741 -24.70 -36.17 41.95
C TYR A 741 -25.80 -35.12 42.12
N PHE A 742 -26.29 -34.51 41.04
CA PHE A 742 -27.37 -33.53 41.07
C PHE A 742 -28.72 -34.12 41.48
N GLN A 743 -29.04 -35.35 41.06
CA GLN A 743 -30.25 -36.04 41.53
C GLN A 743 -30.23 -36.22 43.05
N GLU A 744 -29.10 -36.66 43.60
CA GLU A 744 -28.98 -36.87 45.04
C GLU A 744 -28.94 -35.54 45.81
N LEU A 745 -28.20 -34.54 45.34
CA LEU A 745 -28.15 -33.22 45.95
C LEU A 745 -29.54 -32.57 45.92
N GLY A 746 -30.21 -32.64 44.77
CA GLY A 746 -31.58 -32.19 44.59
C GLY A 746 -32.57 -32.88 45.52
N ALA A 747 -32.44 -34.20 45.74
CA ALA A 747 -33.26 -34.92 46.71
C ALA A 747 -33.09 -34.42 48.15
N GLN A 748 -31.87 -33.99 48.53
CA GLN A 748 -31.63 -33.37 49.83
C GLN A 748 -32.25 -31.97 49.92
N LEU A 749 -32.21 -31.16 48.85
CA LEU A 749 -32.87 -29.85 48.82
C LEU A 749 -34.39 -29.98 48.87
N ALA A 750 -34.95 -30.92 48.09
CA ALA A 750 -36.39 -31.18 48.05
C ALA A 750 -36.94 -31.63 49.42
N SER A 751 -36.19 -32.49 50.11
CA SER A 751 -36.62 -33.05 51.40
C SER A 751 -36.44 -32.10 52.58
N ARG A 752 -35.50 -31.15 52.50
CA ARG A 752 -35.12 -30.28 53.63
C ARG A 752 -35.51 -28.82 53.48
N ILE A 753 -35.83 -28.36 52.26
CA ILE A 753 -36.36 -27.01 52.00
C ILE A 753 -37.81 -27.12 51.54
N SER A 754 -38.03 -27.57 50.31
CA SER A 754 -39.35 -27.71 49.70
C SER A 754 -39.23 -28.49 48.39
N ALA A 755 -40.27 -29.24 48.01
CA ALA A 755 -40.33 -29.92 46.71
C ALA A 755 -40.21 -28.95 45.51
N ASP A 756 -40.57 -27.68 45.71
CA ASP A 756 -40.52 -26.64 44.67
C ASP A 756 -39.16 -25.91 44.59
N TYR A 757 -38.12 -26.38 45.31
CA TYR A 757 -36.79 -25.73 45.31
C TYR A 757 -36.24 -25.49 43.89
N ALA A 758 -36.54 -26.37 42.94
CA ALA A 758 -36.07 -26.29 41.56
C ALA A 758 -36.59 -25.07 40.79
N GLN A 759 -37.65 -24.40 41.28
CA GLN A 759 -38.13 -23.13 40.71
C GLN A 759 -37.18 -21.97 41.05
N TYR A 760 -36.42 -22.09 42.15
CA TYR A 760 -35.59 -21.03 42.70
C TYR A 760 -34.10 -21.36 42.73
N CYS A 761 -33.73 -22.63 42.62
CA CYS A 761 -32.35 -23.08 42.59
C CYS A 761 -32.01 -23.75 41.26
N GLN A 762 -31.01 -23.22 40.55
CA GLN A 762 -30.44 -23.85 39.36
C GLN A 762 -29.08 -24.50 39.70
N LEU A 763 -28.96 -25.79 39.43
CA LEU A 763 -27.75 -26.59 39.63
C LEU A 763 -26.99 -26.70 38.31
N THR A 764 -25.73 -26.24 38.28
CA THR A 764 -24.91 -26.23 37.07
C THR A 764 -23.53 -26.83 37.35
N GLU A 765 -23.04 -27.68 36.45
CA GLU A 765 -21.65 -28.15 36.48
C GLU A 765 -20.76 -27.15 35.76
N VAL A 766 -19.64 -26.77 36.37
CA VAL A 766 -18.68 -25.84 35.78
C VAL A 766 -17.30 -26.50 35.74
N PRO A 767 -16.78 -26.86 34.55
CA PRO A 767 -15.45 -27.40 34.42
C PRO A 767 -14.40 -26.31 34.63
N PHE A 768 -13.42 -26.57 35.51
CA PHE A 768 -12.36 -25.63 35.88
C PHE A 768 -11.04 -26.37 36.09
N ASP A 769 -10.03 -26.11 35.24
CA ASP A 769 -8.69 -26.70 35.32
C ASP A 769 -8.68 -28.23 35.60
N GLY A 770 -9.50 -28.97 34.84
CA GLY A 770 -9.59 -30.43 34.94
C GLY A 770 -10.34 -30.96 36.17
N LYS A 771 -11.02 -30.08 36.91
CA LYS A 771 -11.90 -30.41 38.04
C LYS A 771 -13.31 -29.90 37.79
N ILE A 772 -14.27 -30.42 38.54
CA ILE A 772 -15.67 -29.99 38.46
C ILE A 772 -16.04 -29.19 39.70
N VAL A 773 -16.55 -27.96 39.48
CA VAL A 773 -17.20 -27.15 40.52
C VAL A 773 -18.70 -27.20 40.28
N VAL A 774 -19.47 -27.36 41.35
CA VAL A 774 -20.93 -27.27 41.28
C VAL A 774 -21.33 -25.86 41.67
N ARG A 775 -22.05 -25.19 40.77
CA ARG A 775 -22.63 -23.87 41.00
C ARG A 775 -24.12 -24.04 41.29
N ILE A 776 -24.58 -23.45 42.38
CA ILE A 776 -26.00 -23.36 42.73
C ILE A 776 -26.39 -21.88 42.68
N ASP A 777 -27.18 -21.51 41.68
CA ASP A 777 -27.77 -20.18 41.57
C ASP A 777 -29.11 -20.16 42.31
N CYS A 778 -29.20 -19.34 43.35
CA CYS A 778 -30.38 -19.18 44.19
C CYS A 778 -31.06 -17.85 43.86
N LEU A 779 -32.28 -17.90 43.34
CA LEU A 779 -33.15 -16.75 43.14
C LEU A 779 -33.91 -16.45 44.44
N PRO A 780 -34.22 -15.17 44.74
CA PRO A 780 -35.12 -14.81 45.83
C PRO A 780 -36.44 -15.57 45.71
N SER A 781 -36.85 -16.22 46.78
CA SER A 781 -38.15 -16.86 46.87
C SER A 781 -39.23 -15.79 47.12
N PRO A 782 -40.42 -15.87 46.48
CA PRO A 782 -41.55 -15.01 46.81
C PRO A 782 -42.18 -15.35 48.16
N ASP A 783 -41.94 -16.56 48.68
CA ASP A 783 -42.47 -17.09 49.94
C ASP A 783 -41.34 -17.43 50.94
N PRO A 784 -41.57 -17.33 52.26
CA PRO A 784 -40.54 -17.65 53.26
C PRO A 784 -40.17 -19.15 53.22
N MET A 785 -38.88 -19.43 53.06
CA MET A 785 -38.31 -20.78 53.01
C MET A 785 -37.72 -21.18 54.37
N PHE A 786 -37.97 -22.42 54.79
CA PHE A 786 -37.49 -22.95 56.06
C PHE A 786 -36.61 -24.18 55.84
N LEU A 787 -35.55 -24.30 56.63
CA LEU A 787 -34.78 -25.53 56.73
C LEU A 787 -35.49 -26.50 57.69
N ASP A 788 -35.68 -27.74 57.25
CA ASP A 788 -36.35 -28.82 57.99
C ASP A 788 -37.70 -28.36 58.59
N ASN A 789 -38.45 -27.53 57.85
CA ASN A 789 -39.75 -26.97 58.22
C ASN A 789 -39.80 -26.12 59.51
N SER A 790 -38.67 -25.76 60.10
CA SER A 790 -38.64 -25.13 61.43
C SER A 790 -37.67 -23.98 61.60
N LYS A 791 -36.58 -23.94 60.81
CA LYS A 791 -35.51 -22.95 60.99
C LYS A 791 -35.49 -21.95 59.86
N PHE A 792 -35.51 -20.66 60.20
CA PHE A 792 -35.53 -19.57 59.25
C PHE A 792 -34.20 -18.82 59.27
N TYR A 793 -33.51 -18.78 58.13
CA TYR A 793 -32.21 -18.15 57.99
C TYR A 793 -32.29 -16.98 57.02
N ILE A 794 -31.52 -15.92 57.30
CA ILE A 794 -31.33 -14.78 56.40
C ILE A 794 -29.86 -14.51 56.19
N ARG A 795 -29.53 -13.76 55.14
CA ARG A 795 -28.16 -13.36 54.79
C ARG A 795 -27.92 -11.88 55.14
N THR A 796 -27.00 -11.63 56.07
CA THR A 796 -26.67 -10.28 56.54
C THR A 796 -25.37 -9.73 55.95
N ASP A 797 -24.33 -10.57 55.87
CA ASP A 797 -23.06 -10.32 55.17
C ASP A 797 -22.53 -11.69 54.69
N THR A 798 -21.36 -12.16 55.14
CA THR A 798 -20.89 -13.54 54.88
C THR A 798 -21.48 -14.59 55.83
N SER A 799 -22.42 -14.19 56.70
CA SER A 799 -23.03 -15.08 57.69
C SER A 799 -24.52 -15.32 57.41
N SER A 800 -24.98 -16.50 57.81
CA SER A 800 -26.37 -16.96 57.69
C SER A 800 -26.99 -17.15 59.08
N PRO A 801 -27.29 -16.08 59.85
CA PRO A 801 -27.92 -16.19 61.16
C PRO A 801 -29.34 -16.73 61.10
N GLU A 802 -29.73 -17.48 62.15
CA GLU A 802 -31.12 -17.91 62.36
C GLU A 802 -31.91 -16.75 62.98
N LEU A 803 -33.07 -16.42 62.41
CA LEU A 803 -34.04 -15.56 63.08
C LEU A 803 -35.07 -16.42 63.77
N THR A 804 -35.43 -16.03 64.99
CA THR A 804 -36.45 -16.73 65.79
C THR A 804 -37.45 -15.75 66.39
N GLY A 805 -38.62 -16.26 66.80
CA GLY A 805 -39.63 -15.49 67.52
C GLY A 805 -40.10 -14.23 66.78
N VAL A 806 -40.14 -13.11 67.50
CA VAL A 806 -40.69 -11.83 67.00
C VAL A 806 -39.88 -11.24 65.84
N GLU A 807 -38.56 -11.46 65.83
CA GLU A 807 -37.66 -10.93 64.79
C GLU A 807 -37.91 -11.62 63.44
N MET A 808 -38.08 -12.94 63.46
CA MET A 808 -38.46 -13.72 62.28
C MET A 808 -39.81 -13.26 61.72
N LEU A 809 -40.83 -13.15 62.56
CA LEU A 809 -42.18 -12.73 62.14
C LEU A 809 -42.17 -11.34 61.51
N ARG A 810 -41.45 -10.38 62.12
CA ARG A 810 -41.31 -9.03 61.58
C ARG A 810 -40.58 -9.02 60.24
N TYR A 811 -39.54 -9.83 60.09
CA TYR A 811 -38.82 -9.96 58.83
C TYR A 811 -39.74 -10.50 57.74
N ILE A 812 -40.45 -11.60 58.02
CA ILE A 812 -41.33 -12.24 57.05
C ILE A 812 -42.43 -11.29 56.57
N GLN A 813 -43.09 -10.57 57.50
CA GLN A 813 -44.13 -9.59 57.17
C GLN A 813 -43.63 -8.46 56.25
N ASN A 814 -42.44 -7.93 56.54
CA ASN A 814 -41.89 -6.82 55.79
C ASN A 814 -41.34 -7.25 54.43
N HIS A 815 -40.77 -8.45 54.33
CA HIS A 815 -40.04 -8.91 53.15
C HIS A 815 -40.91 -9.66 52.14
N PHE A 816 -41.80 -10.58 52.57
CA PHE A 816 -42.51 -11.49 51.65
C PHE A 816 -43.95 -11.09 51.32
N LYS A 817 -44.42 -9.89 51.68
CA LYS A 817 -45.81 -9.43 51.43
C LYS A 817 -46.90 -10.44 51.84
N VAL A 818 -46.65 -11.26 52.87
CA VAL A 818 -47.60 -12.27 53.36
C VAL A 818 -48.52 -11.63 54.40
N ALA A 819 -49.84 -11.73 54.21
CA ALA A 819 -50.81 -11.40 55.24
C ALA A 819 -50.90 -12.56 56.24
N LEU A 820 -50.47 -12.36 57.48
CA LEU A 820 -50.68 -13.37 58.54
C LEU A 820 -52.18 -13.43 58.86
N LEU A 821 -52.80 -14.59 58.63
CA LEU A 821 -54.11 -14.90 59.20
C LEU A 821 -53.89 -15.17 60.70
N ASN A 822 -54.56 -14.39 61.55
CA ASN A 822 -54.59 -14.66 62.99
C ASN A 822 -55.44 -15.91 63.24
N GLU A 823 -54.80 -17.06 63.44
CA GLU A 823 -55.31 -18.14 64.30
C GLU A 823 -54.21 -18.61 65.26
#